data_AF-A0A8H5EYE5-F1
#
_entry.id   AF-A0A8H5EYE5-F1
#
_cell.length_a   1.000
_cell.length_b   1.000
_cell.length_c   1.000
_cell.angle_alpha   90.00
_cell.angle_beta   90.00
_cell.angle_gamma   90.00
#
_symmetry.space_group_name_H-M   'P 1'
#
loop_
_entity.id
_entity.type
_entity.pdbx_description
1 polymer ?
#
loop_
_entity_poly.entity_id
_entity_poly.type
_entity_poly.pdbx_seq_one_letter_code
_entity_poly.pdbx_strand_id
1 'polypeptide(L)'
;MTIIPLEPKTPTGQTFKPSQLPNVRGTPRRAPQDADDELTNEIRARVAKAMNSETLLCSIDKFLAHYGPYKVKPNDVKDCKAALIKTGILKRSGGDYRWAKYQKNPSEMASDMDPNNTERTEPKIFAHMLEIVEKIYSYAGARRENEYKFELVPYRYLKAAIGGTNHKMDACIVEAQTPGKLDVSTGIAPHEFKVERDATDQIEVRQQIVGDCQHIMCDDPRRMFMFGVTIEDAFFSLWYLSRSHSVKALAFNWLTGKGIDRFIEIYLSFAFAKPADLGVDPHVKKASPPDPEDKEGQQYIYELPVQEAISSNDDTQGRRTRQAAAADRLKTQTFKYFKTVHEINQMRPYCISGRTTRIWVVTEVKSFDDEDPVENGKHVILKDVWLEADKPTEAENMVKIFEDVEKRLALAKEAGGDGWMVHFMQNDECFTEFDQGTKDRLQDLLTDDKYKSLFLTKIHAWKGRVSKEVSTSAKFSRKGVDIFAEVKRVGEEPKANRAPTKTWTETRTQSNPSGPLEGKARTVKDPKAFRRYAPRQQSRFVYEEVCLELADVKTMGNFMHVINQALDALRILFCAGWVHRDISEGNILTYTEDGEWKVKLSDLEFSEKLGYGQSRTDPRTGTPYYIVELSPGRPRRAGKNAGAIRLWGG
;
A
#
# COMPACT_ATOMS: atom_id res chain seq x y z
N MET A 1 50.91 44.52 -19.24
CA MET A 1 50.14 45.02 -18.08
C MET A 1 48.92 45.71 -18.68
N THR A 2 47.72 45.16 -18.59
CA THR A 2 46.94 45.07 -17.35
C THR A 2 46.03 43.84 -17.38
N ILE A 3 45.99 43.11 -16.27
CA ILE A 3 45.15 41.93 -16.04
C ILE A 3 43.74 42.43 -15.74
N ILE A 4 42.74 41.93 -16.48
CA ILE A 4 41.31 42.09 -16.15
C ILE A 4 40.87 40.78 -15.49
N PRO A 5 40.30 40.79 -14.27
CA PRO A 5 39.81 39.58 -13.63
C PRO A 5 38.48 39.15 -14.25
N LEU A 6 38.39 37.90 -14.69
CA LEU A 6 37.13 37.23 -15.00
C LEU A 6 36.54 36.70 -13.67
N GLU A 7 35.40 37.25 -13.27
CA GLU A 7 34.61 36.76 -12.14
C GLU A 7 34.15 35.31 -12.37
N PRO A 8 34.10 34.46 -11.32
CA PRO A 8 33.56 33.12 -11.42
C PRO A 8 32.05 33.17 -11.63
N LYS A 9 31.59 32.72 -12.80
CA LYS A 9 30.17 32.42 -13.03
C LYS A 9 29.79 31.22 -12.18
N THR A 10 29.00 31.44 -11.14
CA THR A 10 28.26 30.41 -10.41
C THR A 10 27.42 29.59 -11.39
N PRO A 11 27.44 28.25 -11.36
CA PRO A 11 26.52 27.45 -12.17
C PRO A 11 25.10 27.73 -11.66
N THR A 12 24.29 28.36 -12.51
CA THR A 12 22.84 28.45 -12.31
C THR A 12 22.29 27.03 -12.23
N GLY A 13 21.88 26.61 -11.04
CA GLY A 13 21.06 25.41 -10.87
C GLY A 13 19.84 25.53 -11.78
N GLN A 14 19.63 24.53 -12.64
CA GLN A 14 18.45 24.47 -13.48
C GLN A 14 17.21 24.47 -12.58
N THR A 15 16.45 25.55 -12.60
CA THR A 15 15.09 25.59 -12.11
C THR A 15 14.22 24.83 -13.11
N PHE A 16 13.88 23.58 -12.76
CA PHE A 16 12.95 22.78 -13.56
C PHE A 16 11.55 23.41 -13.49
N LYS A 17 10.97 23.71 -14.66
CA LYS A 17 9.57 24.13 -14.76
C LYS A 17 8.67 22.88 -14.67
N PRO A 18 7.57 22.90 -13.88
CA PRO A 18 6.69 21.73 -13.66
C PRO A 18 6.09 21.12 -14.94
N SER A 19 5.99 21.88 -16.03
CA SER A 19 5.27 21.50 -17.25
C SER A 19 6.04 20.61 -18.24
N GLN A 20 7.20 20.06 -17.87
CA GLN A 20 8.08 19.29 -18.78
C GLN A 20 8.32 17.83 -18.40
N LEU A 21 7.67 17.29 -17.36
CA LEU A 21 7.76 15.87 -17.04
C LEU A 21 6.65 15.09 -17.79
N PRO A 22 7.00 14.08 -18.62
CA PRO A 22 6.01 13.28 -19.31
C PRO A 22 5.20 12.43 -18.33
N ASN A 23 3.92 12.25 -18.64
CA ASN A 23 2.99 11.42 -17.90
C ASN A 23 3.39 9.93 -18.08
N VAL A 24 3.86 9.28 -17.01
CA VAL A 24 4.46 7.93 -17.06
C VAL A 24 3.40 6.86 -16.84
N ARG A 25 3.21 5.98 -17.82
CA ARG A 25 2.56 4.67 -17.62
C ARG A 25 3.65 3.63 -17.36
N GLY A 26 3.66 3.05 -16.16
CA GLY A 26 4.69 2.10 -15.70
C GLY A 26 4.74 0.77 -16.44
N THR A 27 5.88 0.08 -16.33
CA THR A 27 6.17 -1.22 -16.97
C THR A 27 5.30 -2.35 -16.36
N PRO A 28 4.77 -3.29 -17.17
CA PRO A 28 3.91 -4.35 -16.66
C PRO A 28 4.75 -5.40 -15.93
N ARG A 29 4.74 -5.36 -14.59
CA ARG A 29 4.83 -6.59 -13.78
C ARG A 29 3.62 -7.49 -14.16
N ARG A 30 3.38 -8.68 -13.58
CA ARG A 30 1.95 -9.04 -13.42
C ARG A 30 1.48 -7.96 -12.47
N ALA A 31 0.96 -6.88 -13.03
CA ALA A 31 0.43 -5.81 -12.25
C ALA A 31 -0.53 -6.50 -11.27
N PRO A 32 -0.48 -6.20 -9.96
CA PRO A 32 -1.74 -6.23 -9.23
C PRO A 32 -2.74 -5.61 -10.18
N GLN A 33 -3.85 -6.29 -10.48
CA GLN A 33 -4.83 -5.73 -11.42
C GLN A 33 -5.06 -4.27 -10.98
N ASP A 34 -4.62 -3.34 -11.82
CA ASP A 34 -4.52 -1.93 -11.48
C ASP A 34 -5.74 -1.26 -12.07
N ALA A 35 -6.34 -0.37 -11.29
CA ALA A 35 -7.46 0.40 -11.75
C ALA A 35 -7.05 1.55 -12.63
N ASP A 36 -5.81 2.05 -12.53
CA ASP A 36 -5.39 3.28 -13.21
C ASP A 36 -6.46 4.38 -12.94
N ASP A 37 -6.84 5.12 -13.98
CA ASP A 37 -7.91 6.12 -13.93
C ASP A 37 -9.35 5.56 -14.09
N GLU A 38 -9.54 4.23 -14.13
CA GLU A 38 -10.88 3.63 -14.29
C GLU A 38 -11.83 4.03 -13.14
N LEU A 39 -13.08 4.32 -13.50
CA LEU A 39 -14.07 4.77 -12.54
C LEU A 39 -14.36 3.71 -11.47
N THR A 40 -14.42 4.14 -10.21
CA THR A 40 -14.60 3.25 -9.04
C THR A 40 -15.79 2.32 -9.20
N ASN A 41 -16.93 2.84 -9.64
CA ASN A 41 -18.15 2.04 -9.81
C ASN A 41 -18.01 0.93 -10.87
N GLU A 42 -17.09 1.08 -11.83
CA GLU A 42 -16.84 0.12 -12.91
C GLU A 42 -15.83 -0.98 -12.51
N ILE A 43 -15.03 -0.73 -11.47
CA ILE A 43 -14.03 -1.69 -10.98
C ILE A 43 -14.49 -2.44 -9.72
N ARG A 44 -15.52 -1.98 -9.01
CA ARG A 44 -16.00 -2.53 -7.72
C ARG A 44 -16.12 -4.07 -7.72
N ALA A 45 -16.69 -4.66 -8.77
CA ALA A 45 -16.81 -6.12 -8.88
C ALA A 45 -15.44 -6.83 -9.05
N ARG A 46 -14.49 -6.21 -9.76
CA ARG A 46 -13.12 -6.73 -9.93
C ARG A 46 -12.31 -6.61 -8.63
N VAL A 47 -12.41 -5.47 -7.95
CA VAL A 47 -11.86 -5.23 -6.60
C VAL A 47 -12.37 -6.30 -5.63
N ALA A 48 -13.68 -6.45 -5.52
CA ALA A 48 -14.30 -7.45 -4.65
C ALA A 48 -13.86 -8.89 -4.99
N LYS A 49 -13.78 -9.24 -6.27
CA LYS A 49 -13.28 -10.54 -6.70
C LYS A 49 -11.84 -10.79 -6.25
N ALA A 50 -10.96 -9.80 -6.38
CA ALA A 50 -9.58 -9.89 -5.91
C ALA A 50 -9.53 -10.05 -4.38
N MET A 51 -10.40 -9.33 -3.67
CA MET A 51 -10.48 -9.31 -2.21
C MET A 51 -11.04 -10.58 -1.57
N ASN A 52 -11.72 -11.47 -2.32
CA ASN A 52 -12.10 -12.80 -1.82
C ASN A 52 -10.90 -13.58 -1.30
N SER A 53 -9.72 -13.34 -1.88
CA SER A 53 -8.50 -14.05 -1.47
C SER A 53 -7.86 -13.49 -0.20
N GLU A 54 -8.21 -12.28 0.26
CA GLU A 54 -7.60 -11.59 1.40
C GLU A 54 -8.52 -11.22 2.56
N THR A 55 -9.83 -11.43 2.41
CA THR A 55 -10.81 -11.08 3.43
C THR A 55 -11.17 -12.29 4.30
N LEU A 56 -10.89 -12.17 5.59
CA LEU A 56 -11.27 -13.16 6.60
C LEU A 56 -12.57 -12.74 7.32
N LEU A 57 -13.20 -13.70 7.98
CA LEU A 57 -14.41 -13.52 8.79
C LEU A 57 -14.14 -13.85 10.26
N CYS A 58 -14.73 -13.08 11.17
CA CYS A 58 -14.78 -13.40 12.61
C CYS A 58 -16.08 -12.90 13.24
N SER A 59 -16.38 -13.31 14.48
CA SER A 59 -17.54 -12.75 15.20
C SER A 59 -17.29 -11.30 15.60
N ILE A 60 -18.36 -10.52 15.79
CA ILE A 60 -18.25 -9.11 16.22
C ILE A 60 -17.48 -8.96 17.54
N ASP A 61 -17.67 -9.88 18.49
CA ASP A 61 -16.96 -9.87 19.77
C ASP A 61 -15.44 -10.00 19.60
N LYS A 62 -15.01 -10.92 18.73
CA LYS A 62 -13.59 -11.12 18.43
C LYS A 62 -13.04 -9.99 17.58
N PHE A 63 -13.87 -9.42 16.71
CA PHE A 63 -13.52 -8.24 15.93
C PHE A 63 -13.22 -7.05 16.85
N LEU A 64 -14.14 -6.68 17.75
CA LEU A 64 -13.96 -5.53 18.64
C LEU A 64 -12.79 -5.72 19.59
N ALA A 65 -12.58 -6.95 20.09
CA ALA A 65 -11.46 -7.24 20.98
C ALA A 65 -10.07 -7.11 20.33
N HIS A 66 -9.94 -7.37 19.02
CA HIS A 66 -8.65 -7.42 18.33
C HIS A 66 -8.46 -6.26 17.34
N TYR A 67 -9.47 -6.00 16.52
CA TYR A 67 -9.45 -5.01 15.44
C TYR A 67 -10.08 -3.68 15.82
N GLY A 68 -11.02 -3.65 16.78
CA GLY A 68 -11.78 -2.46 17.17
C GLY A 68 -10.92 -1.19 17.37
N PRO A 69 -11.45 0.00 17.04
CA PRO A 69 -10.71 1.27 17.16
C PRO A 69 -10.26 1.55 18.60
N TYR A 70 -11.16 1.39 19.56
CA TYR A 70 -10.91 1.64 20.97
C TYR A 70 -11.60 0.59 21.84
N LYS A 71 -10.95 0.19 22.94
CA LYS A 71 -11.52 -0.76 23.90
C LYS A 71 -12.45 -0.02 24.87
N VAL A 72 -13.73 0.06 24.51
CA VAL A 72 -14.78 0.68 25.33
C VAL A 72 -15.00 -0.11 26.61
N LYS A 73 -15.19 0.57 27.74
CA LYS A 73 -15.48 -0.10 29.01
C LYS A 73 -16.97 -0.49 29.05
N PRO A 74 -17.33 -1.65 29.65
CA PRO A 74 -18.74 -2.04 29.77
C PRO A 74 -19.63 -1.00 30.46
N ASN A 75 -19.09 -0.27 31.45
CA ASN A 75 -19.81 0.81 32.11
C ASN A 75 -20.12 1.96 31.17
N ASP A 76 -19.22 2.31 30.24
CA ASP A 76 -19.48 3.38 29.27
C ASP A 76 -20.68 3.04 28.37
N VAL A 77 -20.78 1.78 27.94
CA VAL A 77 -21.93 1.28 27.15
C VAL A 77 -23.22 1.35 27.98
N LYS A 78 -23.18 0.86 29.23
CA LYS A 78 -24.33 0.86 30.14
C LYS A 78 -24.85 2.26 30.41
N ASP A 79 -23.95 3.18 30.73
CA ASP A 79 -24.26 4.56 31.09
C ASP A 79 -24.73 5.35 29.86
N CYS A 80 -24.15 5.10 28.68
CA CYS A 80 -24.62 5.67 27.42
C CYS A 80 -26.04 5.20 27.09
N LYS A 81 -26.29 3.89 27.21
CA LYS A 81 -27.63 3.31 27.02
C LYS A 81 -28.66 3.94 27.97
N ALA A 82 -28.31 4.13 29.24
CA ALA A 82 -29.18 4.79 30.21
C ALA A 82 -29.50 6.25 29.80
N ALA A 83 -28.51 6.99 29.29
CA ALA A 83 -28.72 8.34 28.75
C ALA A 83 -29.63 8.35 27.51
N LEU A 84 -29.47 7.38 26.60
CA LEU A 84 -30.32 7.23 25.41
C LEU A 84 -31.77 6.87 25.76
N ILE A 85 -31.98 6.09 26.83
CA ILE A 85 -33.33 5.81 27.37
C ILE A 85 -33.93 7.08 27.96
N LYS A 86 -33.17 7.82 28.78
CA LYS A 86 -33.64 9.06 29.42
C LYS A 86 -34.04 10.13 28.40
N THR A 87 -33.33 10.22 27.28
CA THR A 87 -33.62 11.16 26.19
C THR A 87 -34.73 10.69 25.26
N GLY A 88 -35.21 9.45 25.41
CA GLY A 88 -36.28 8.88 24.60
C GLY A 88 -35.85 8.41 23.21
N ILE A 89 -34.54 8.42 22.90
CA ILE A 89 -33.97 7.87 21.66
C ILE A 89 -34.11 6.34 21.64
N LEU A 90 -33.99 5.70 22.80
CA LEU A 90 -34.24 4.28 22.97
C LEU A 90 -35.51 4.06 23.81
N LYS A 91 -36.48 3.30 23.28
CA LYS A 91 -37.79 3.08 23.93
C LYS A 91 -38.05 1.60 24.14
N ARG A 92 -38.86 1.28 25.15
CA ARG A 92 -39.35 -0.08 25.34
C ARG A 92 -40.33 -0.45 24.22
N SER A 93 -40.18 -1.65 23.68
CA SER A 93 -41.02 -2.22 22.63
C SER A 93 -41.08 -3.73 22.79
N GLY A 94 -42.27 -4.32 22.91
CA GLY A 94 -42.44 -5.78 23.00
C GLY A 94 -41.68 -6.48 24.14
N GLY A 95 -41.47 -5.83 25.28
CA GLY A 95 -40.72 -6.39 26.42
C GLY A 95 -39.20 -6.15 26.40
N ASP A 96 -38.65 -5.65 25.29
CA ASP A 96 -37.24 -5.26 25.14
C ASP A 96 -37.13 -3.77 24.79
N TYR A 97 -35.97 -3.32 24.31
CA TYR A 97 -35.71 -1.98 23.80
C TYR A 97 -35.55 -1.97 22.28
N ARG A 98 -35.92 -0.84 21.67
CA ARG A 98 -35.74 -0.55 20.24
C ARG A 98 -35.54 0.94 20.02
N TRP A 99 -34.83 1.34 18.96
CA TRP A 99 -34.64 2.76 18.63
C TRP A 99 -35.99 3.41 18.31
N ALA A 100 -36.24 4.59 18.88
CA ALA A 100 -37.56 5.23 18.83
C ALA A 100 -38.07 5.45 17.39
N LYS A 101 -37.15 5.69 16.45
CA LYS A 101 -37.44 5.91 15.02
C LYS A 101 -37.36 4.66 14.15
N TYR A 102 -36.87 3.53 14.69
CA TYR A 102 -36.82 2.24 14.00
C TYR A 102 -37.66 1.21 14.74
N GLN A 103 -38.97 1.45 14.91
CA GLN A 103 -39.88 0.48 15.56
C GLN A 103 -40.22 -0.72 14.67
N LYS A 104 -40.00 -0.57 13.36
CA LYS A 104 -40.02 -1.61 12.32
C LYS A 104 -38.62 -1.72 11.70
N ASN A 105 -38.36 -2.81 10.99
CA ASN A 105 -37.13 -2.95 10.22
C ASN A 105 -37.13 -1.97 9.02
N PRO A 106 -35.97 -1.53 8.49
CA PRO A 106 -35.90 -0.66 7.32
C PRO A 106 -36.72 -1.16 6.11
N SER A 107 -36.64 -2.45 5.78
CA SER A 107 -37.46 -3.11 4.74
C SER A 107 -38.97 -2.99 5.00
N GLU A 108 -39.40 -3.22 6.24
CA GLU A 108 -40.81 -3.08 6.66
C GLU A 108 -41.27 -1.61 6.59
N MET A 109 -40.42 -0.67 7.05
CA MET A 109 -40.69 0.76 6.94
C MET A 109 -40.84 1.19 5.48
N ALA A 110 -40.02 0.64 4.59
CA ALA A 110 -40.11 0.89 3.15
C ALA A 110 -41.37 0.27 2.53
N SER A 111 -41.78 -0.91 3.01
CA SER A 111 -42.97 -1.62 2.54
C SER A 111 -44.29 -0.95 2.95
N ASP A 112 -44.30 -0.25 4.08
CA ASP A 112 -45.45 0.56 4.51
C ASP A 112 -45.64 1.83 3.65
N MET A 113 -44.60 2.26 2.93
CA MET A 113 -44.66 3.43 2.05
C MET A 113 -45.22 3.05 0.68
N ASP A 114 -45.89 4.00 0.02
CA ASP A 114 -46.25 3.85 -1.39
C ASP A 114 -45.00 3.48 -2.21
N PRO A 115 -45.03 2.44 -3.06
CA PRO A 115 -43.91 2.07 -3.92
C PRO A 115 -43.38 3.22 -4.81
N ASN A 116 -44.23 4.19 -5.15
CA ASN A 116 -43.86 5.37 -5.93
C ASN A 116 -43.43 6.57 -5.05
N ASN A 117 -43.36 6.40 -3.73
CA ASN A 117 -42.94 7.45 -2.82
C ASN A 117 -41.47 7.80 -3.06
N THR A 118 -41.20 9.05 -3.43
CA THR A 118 -39.83 9.59 -3.62
C THR A 118 -39.03 9.64 -2.32
N GLU A 119 -39.67 9.40 -1.18
CA GLU A 119 -39.02 9.23 0.13
C GLU A 119 -38.51 7.81 0.38
N ARG A 120 -38.92 6.81 -0.41
CA ARG A 120 -38.52 5.40 -0.27
C ARG A 120 -37.11 5.16 -0.84
N THR A 121 -36.10 5.72 -0.18
CA THR A 121 -34.68 5.61 -0.57
C THR A 121 -33.80 5.28 0.63
N GLU A 122 -32.65 4.63 0.41
CA GLU A 122 -31.69 4.30 1.47
C GLU A 122 -31.35 5.51 2.36
N PRO A 123 -30.98 6.69 1.80
CA PRO A 123 -30.58 7.82 2.64
C PRO A 123 -31.68 8.33 3.56
N LYS A 124 -32.94 8.23 3.13
CA LYS A 124 -34.10 8.72 3.90
C LYS A 124 -34.54 7.73 4.96
N ILE A 125 -34.53 6.43 4.64
CA ILE A 125 -34.86 5.37 5.59
C ILE A 125 -33.79 5.28 6.68
N PHE A 126 -32.51 5.43 6.33
CA PHE A 126 -31.41 5.43 7.29
C PHE A 126 -31.12 6.80 7.93
N ALA A 127 -31.85 7.86 7.56
CA ALA A 127 -31.60 9.21 8.05
C ALA A 127 -31.63 9.34 9.58
N HIS A 128 -32.48 8.56 10.25
CA HIS A 128 -32.62 8.59 11.71
C HIS A 128 -31.38 8.07 12.46
N MET A 129 -30.45 7.38 11.78
CA MET A 129 -29.17 7.01 12.37
C MET A 129 -28.34 8.22 12.79
N LEU A 130 -28.44 9.34 12.07
CA LEU A 130 -27.69 10.56 12.39
C LEU A 130 -27.97 11.00 13.83
N GLU A 131 -29.26 11.13 14.19
CA GLU A 131 -29.68 11.52 15.53
C GLU A 131 -29.17 10.54 16.61
N ILE A 132 -29.21 9.23 16.33
CA ILE A 132 -28.75 8.20 17.28
C ILE A 132 -27.24 8.34 17.52
N VAL A 133 -26.45 8.43 16.45
CA VAL A 133 -24.99 8.50 16.53
C VAL A 133 -24.55 9.82 17.15
N GLU A 134 -25.18 10.95 16.81
CA GLU A 134 -24.93 12.25 17.43
C GLU A 134 -25.15 12.23 18.95
N LYS A 135 -26.19 11.54 19.43
CA LYS A 135 -26.43 11.42 20.87
C LYS A 135 -25.38 10.53 21.56
N ILE A 136 -24.91 9.47 20.90
CA ILE A 136 -23.78 8.68 21.39
C ILE A 136 -22.51 9.53 21.45
N TYR A 137 -22.24 10.32 20.41
CA TYR A 137 -21.06 11.18 20.31
C TYR A 137 -21.12 12.33 21.33
N SER A 138 -22.30 12.91 21.58
CA SER A 138 -22.49 13.91 22.64
C SER A 138 -22.19 13.34 24.03
N TYR A 139 -22.63 12.11 24.30
CA TYR A 139 -22.27 11.40 25.53
C TYR A 139 -20.76 11.15 25.63
N ALA A 140 -20.11 10.77 24.53
CA ALA A 140 -18.67 10.53 24.48
C ALA A 140 -17.85 11.81 24.67
N GLY A 141 -18.24 12.88 23.98
CA GLY A 141 -17.62 14.22 24.00
C GLY A 141 -17.53 14.81 25.40
N ALA A 142 -18.53 14.56 26.24
CA ALA A 142 -18.53 14.98 27.64
C ALA A 142 -17.46 14.28 28.51
N ARG A 143 -16.87 13.18 28.03
CA ARG A 143 -15.82 12.41 28.72
C ARG A 143 -14.46 12.56 28.09
N ARG A 144 -14.44 12.73 26.77
CA ARG A 144 -13.23 12.85 25.97
C ARG A 144 -13.53 13.63 24.70
N GLU A 145 -12.71 14.61 24.42
CA GLU A 145 -12.78 15.37 23.17
C GLU A 145 -12.69 14.43 21.96
N ASN A 146 -13.60 14.65 21.01
CA ASN A 146 -13.74 13.86 19.80
C ASN A 146 -13.65 14.82 18.61
N GLU A 147 -12.69 14.56 17.73
CA GLU A 147 -12.43 15.35 16.53
C GLU A 147 -13.21 14.83 15.31
N TYR A 148 -14.15 13.90 15.51
CA TYR A 148 -14.89 13.25 14.45
C TYR A 148 -16.40 13.37 14.62
N LYS A 149 -17.12 13.38 13.51
CA LYS A 149 -18.58 13.37 13.44
C LYS A 149 -19.06 12.33 12.44
N PHE A 150 -20.29 11.89 12.61
CA PHE A 150 -20.97 11.03 11.65
C PHE A 150 -21.79 11.93 10.72
N GLU A 151 -21.62 11.78 9.41
CA GLU A 151 -22.39 12.51 8.41
C GLU A 151 -23.05 11.55 7.43
N LEU A 152 -24.30 11.84 7.08
CA LEU A 152 -24.93 11.26 5.90
C LEU A 152 -24.38 12.01 4.68
N VAL A 153 -23.89 11.29 3.69
CA VAL A 153 -23.25 11.88 2.51
C VAL A 153 -23.92 11.47 1.18
N PRO A 154 -25.26 11.34 1.14
CA PRO A 154 -25.92 10.75 -0.01
C PRO A 154 -25.72 11.61 -1.25
N TYR A 155 -25.50 10.95 -2.38
CA TYR A 155 -25.40 11.57 -3.71
C TYR A 155 -24.21 12.51 -3.94
N ARG A 156 -23.30 12.67 -2.97
CA ARG A 156 -22.14 13.56 -3.09
C ARG A 156 -20.95 12.85 -3.71
N TYR A 157 -20.43 13.40 -4.80
CA TYR A 157 -19.12 13.00 -5.31
C TYR A 157 -18.02 13.56 -4.40
N LEU A 158 -17.10 12.69 -3.99
CA LEU A 158 -15.91 13.10 -3.26
C LEU A 158 -14.88 13.66 -4.23
N LYS A 159 -14.10 14.65 -3.78
CA LYS A 159 -12.89 15.09 -4.50
C LYS A 159 -11.73 14.18 -4.10
N ALA A 160 -10.95 13.74 -5.07
CA ALA A 160 -9.72 12.97 -4.86
C ALA A 160 -8.57 13.60 -5.64
N ALA A 161 -7.33 13.30 -5.24
CA ALA A 161 -6.13 13.65 -5.99
C ALA A 161 -5.87 12.66 -7.14
N ILE A 162 -6.27 11.39 -6.97
CA ILE A 162 -6.12 10.35 -7.99
C ILE A 162 -7.36 10.25 -8.90
N GLY A 163 -7.16 9.82 -10.15
CA GLY A 163 -8.24 9.58 -11.12
C GLY A 163 -9.19 8.44 -10.71
N GLY A 164 -10.33 8.34 -11.39
CA GLY A 164 -11.29 7.26 -11.17
C GLY A 164 -12.32 7.49 -10.05
N THR A 165 -12.42 8.70 -9.50
CA THR A 165 -13.41 9.03 -8.46
C THR A 165 -14.80 9.31 -9.04
N ASN A 166 -15.75 8.41 -8.79
CA ASN A 166 -17.19 8.64 -9.02
C ASN A 166 -18.07 7.94 -7.97
N HIS A 167 -17.45 7.41 -6.92
CA HIS A 167 -18.17 6.72 -5.86
C HIS A 167 -18.90 7.73 -4.97
N LYS A 168 -20.03 7.27 -4.45
CA LYS A 168 -20.91 8.01 -3.54
C LYS A 168 -21.13 7.10 -2.36
N MET A 169 -20.72 7.57 -1.19
CA MET A 169 -20.96 6.89 0.08
C MET A 169 -22.34 7.28 0.60
N ASP A 170 -23.02 6.38 1.29
CA ASP A 170 -24.28 6.74 1.95
C ASP A 170 -24.05 7.58 3.20
N ALA A 171 -23.03 7.22 3.98
CA ALA A 171 -22.60 7.96 5.15
C ALA A 171 -21.10 7.75 5.42
N CYS A 172 -20.52 8.58 6.28
CA CYS A 172 -19.12 8.45 6.67
C CYS A 172 -18.88 9.06 8.05
N ILE A 173 -17.96 8.48 8.81
CA ILE A 173 -17.33 9.22 9.92
C ILE A 173 -16.25 10.13 9.31
N VAL A 174 -16.28 11.41 9.63
CA VAL A 174 -15.39 12.44 9.06
C VAL A 174 -14.77 13.31 10.15
N GLU A 175 -13.68 13.99 9.83
CA GLU A 175 -13.06 15.01 10.69
C GLU A 175 -14.02 16.21 10.92
N ALA A 176 -14.16 16.66 12.17
CA ALA A 176 -15.20 17.58 12.63
C ALA A 176 -15.04 19.02 12.09
N GLN A 177 -13.84 19.39 11.61
CA GLN A 177 -13.52 20.75 11.15
C GLN A 177 -13.85 21.03 9.68
N THR A 178 -14.50 20.10 8.97
CA THR A 178 -14.74 20.27 7.52
C THR A 178 -16.22 20.44 7.16
N PRO A 179 -16.90 21.56 7.50
CA PRO A 179 -18.18 21.88 6.88
C PRO A 179 -18.01 22.08 5.37
N GLY A 180 -18.69 21.29 4.56
CA GLY A 180 -18.85 21.58 3.12
C GLY A 180 -17.68 21.20 2.20
N LYS A 181 -16.51 20.74 2.71
CA LYS A 181 -15.39 20.24 1.88
C LYS A 181 -15.09 18.75 2.12
N LEU A 182 -16.09 17.88 1.92
CA LEU A 182 -15.86 16.42 1.96
C LEU A 182 -14.98 16.02 0.76
N ASP A 183 -13.69 15.80 1.04
CA ASP A 183 -12.73 15.17 0.16
C ASP A 183 -12.50 13.72 0.60
N VAL A 184 -11.98 12.87 -0.28
CA VAL A 184 -11.70 11.45 -0.01
C VAL A 184 -10.83 11.28 1.24
N SER A 185 -9.91 12.20 1.48
CA SER A 185 -8.97 12.16 2.60
C SER A 185 -9.59 12.57 3.95
N THR A 186 -10.74 13.25 3.99
CA THR A 186 -11.50 13.49 5.24
C THR A 186 -12.29 12.27 5.73
N GLY A 187 -12.51 11.27 4.88
CA GLY A 187 -13.30 10.08 5.20
C GLY A 187 -12.53 9.08 6.09
N ILE A 188 -13.03 8.85 7.31
CA ILE A 188 -12.40 7.98 8.32
C ILE A 188 -12.96 6.56 8.26
N ALA A 189 -14.29 6.43 8.17
CA ALA A 189 -14.97 5.15 8.12
C ALA A 189 -16.22 5.26 7.24
N PRO A 190 -16.14 4.85 5.96
CA PRO A 190 -17.28 4.82 5.07
C PRO A 190 -18.38 3.89 5.58
N HIS A 191 -19.62 4.23 5.28
CA HIS A 191 -20.82 3.46 5.60
C HIS A 191 -21.67 3.31 4.34
N GLU A 192 -22.06 2.07 4.05
CA GLU A 192 -22.93 1.71 2.94
C GLU A 192 -24.19 1.01 3.46
N PHE A 193 -25.34 1.35 2.88
CA PHE A 193 -26.65 0.91 3.32
C PHE A 193 -27.41 0.19 2.22
N LYS A 194 -28.18 -0.82 2.61
CA LYS A 194 -29.23 -1.43 1.79
C LYS A 194 -30.49 -1.56 2.63
N VAL A 195 -31.62 -1.12 2.09
CA VAL A 195 -32.93 -1.18 2.77
C VAL A 195 -33.37 -2.63 2.95
N GLU A 196 -33.14 -3.44 1.92
CA GLU A 196 -33.46 -4.85 1.88
C GLU A 196 -32.22 -5.70 2.21
N ARG A 197 -32.44 -7.01 2.39
CA ARG A 197 -31.37 -7.97 2.67
C ARG A 197 -31.54 -9.25 1.87
N ASP A 198 -31.52 -9.12 0.56
CA ASP A 198 -31.38 -10.28 -0.32
C ASP A 198 -29.90 -10.59 -0.63
N ALA A 199 -29.64 -11.55 -1.51
CA ALA A 199 -28.28 -11.94 -1.88
C ALA A 199 -27.59 -10.88 -2.75
N THR A 200 -28.35 -10.20 -3.61
CA THR A 200 -27.88 -9.16 -4.53
C THR A 200 -27.46 -7.93 -3.73
N ASP A 201 -28.32 -7.45 -2.83
CA ASP A 201 -28.03 -6.31 -1.96
C ASP A 201 -26.78 -6.54 -1.10
N GLN A 202 -26.68 -7.75 -0.53
CA GLN A 202 -25.52 -8.14 0.26
C GLN A 202 -24.22 -8.13 -0.54
N ILE A 203 -24.25 -8.46 -1.83
CA ILE A 203 -23.05 -8.41 -2.68
C ILE A 203 -22.76 -6.97 -3.06
N GLU A 204 -23.78 -6.21 -3.44
CA GLU A 204 -23.64 -4.81 -3.84
C GLU A 204 -23.02 -3.98 -2.71
N VAL A 205 -23.60 -4.01 -1.50
CA VAL A 205 -23.10 -3.23 -0.35
C VAL A 205 -21.66 -3.61 0.02
N ARG A 206 -21.30 -4.88 -0.16
CA ARG A 206 -19.94 -5.40 0.05
C ARG A 206 -18.98 -4.88 -1.00
N GLN A 207 -19.40 -4.81 -2.26
CA GLN A 207 -18.62 -4.26 -3.36
C GLN A 207 -18.42 -2.75 -3.21
N GLN A 208 -19.46 -2.03 -2.78
CA GLN A 208 -19.40 -0.60 -2.49
C GLN A 208 -18.37 -0.31 -1.41
N ILE A 209 -18.50 -0.94 -0.22
CA ILE A 209 -17.66 -0.61 0.92
C ILE A 209 -16.17 -0.88 0.64
N VAL A 210 -15.86 -1.98 -0.06
CA VAL A 210 -14.47 -2.30 -0.35
C VAL A 210 -13.88 -1.46 -1.47
N GLY A 211 -14.67 -1.08 -2.48
CA GLY A 211 -14.24 -0.16 -3.54
C GLY A 211 -13.92 1.21 -2.98
N ASP A 212 -14.77 1.70 -2.08
CA ASP A 212 -14.60 3.00 -1.43
C ASP A 212 -13.38 2.98 -0.52
N CYS A 213 -13.20 1.91 0.26
CA CYS A 213 -12.03 1.77 1.10
C CYS A 213 -10.72 1.64 0.32
N GLN A 214 -10.74 0.89 -0.79
CA GLN A 214 -9.61 0.74 -1.69
C GLN A 214 -9.22 2.10 -2.28
N HIS A 215 -10.19 2.88 -2.73
CA HIS A 215 -9.93 4.20 -3.30
C HIS A 215 -9.34 5.15 -2.27
N ILE A 216 -9.94 5.28 -1.08
CA ILE A 216 -9.43 6.18 -0.03
C ILE A 216 -8.00 5.80 0.36
N MET A 217 -7.71 4.51 0.52
CA MET A 217 -6.36 4.06 0.87
C MET A 217 -5.34 4.29 -0.26
N CYS A 218 -5.75 4.31 -1.53
CA CYS A 218 -4.87 4.63 -2.65
C CYS A 218 -4.70 6.14 -2.85
N ASP A 219 -5.68 6.95 -2.45
CA ASP A 219 -5.61 8.41 -2.55
C ASP A 219 -4.83 9.03 -1.39
N ASP A 220 -5.20 8.72 -0.15
CA ASP A 220 -4.66 9.39 1.04
C ASP A 220 -3.45 8.61 1.63
N PRO A 221 -2.22 9.13 1.55
CA PRO A 221 -1.03 8.51 2.14
C PRO A 221 -1.09 8.43 3.66
N ARG A 222 -1.97 9.18 4.32
CA ARG A 222 -2.14 9.10 5.78
C ARG A 222 -2.84 7.82 6.21
N ARG A 223 -3.43 7.03 5.30
CA ARG A 223 -4.22 5.84 5.65
C ARG A 223 -3.35 4.60 5.80
N MET A 224 -3.06 4.24 7.05
CA MET A 224 -2.36 2.99 7.40
C MET A 224 -3.27 1.75 7.31
N PHE A 225 -4.54 1.93 7.65
CA PHE A 225 -5.63 0.97 7.57
C PHE A 225 -6.95 1.74 7.61
N MET A 226 -8.07 1.09 7.34
CA MET A 226 -9.39 1.70 7.49
C MET A 226 -10.41 0.78 8.13
N PHE A 227 -11.45 1.41 8.66
CA PHE A 227 -12.70 0.74 8.99
C PHE A 227 -13.75 1.03 7.92
N GLY A 228 -14.67 0.09 7.74
CA GLY A 228 -15.87 0.28 6.93
C GLY A 228 -17.07 -0.32 7.62
N VAL A 229 -18.27 0.17 7.32
CA VAL A 229 -19.53 -0.32 7.89
C VAL A 229 -20.49 -0.65 6.76
N THR A 230 -21.14 -1.81 6.86
CA THR A 230 -22.28 -2.14 5.99
C THR A 230 -23.51 -2.42 6.83
N ILE A 231 -24.65 -1.88 6.40
CA ILE A 231 -25.95 -2.13 7.04
C ILE A 231 -26.92 -2.61 5.98
N GLU A 232 -27.48 -3.80 6.17
CA GLU A 232 -28.47 -4.40 5.30
C GLU A 232 -29.73 -4.68 6.12
N ASP A 233 -30.81 -3.94 5.89
CA ASP A 233 -32.02 -3.98 6.73
C ASP A 233 -31.67 -3.81 8.23
N ALA A 234 -31.98 -4.80 9.08
CA ALA A 234 -31.66 -4.79 10.50
C ALA A 234 -30.23 -5.26 10.84
N PHE A 235 -29.39 -5.60 9.84
CA PHE A 235 -28.12 -6.29 10.07
C PHE A 235 -26.91 -5.38 9.83
N PHE A 236 -26.06 -5.27 10.84
CA PHE A 236 -24.86 -4.42 10.86
C PHE A 236 -23.59 -5.27 10.77
N SER A 237 -22.62 -4.88 9.93
CA SER A 237 -21.29 -5.49 9.85
C SER A 237 -20.19 -4.43 9.92
N LEU A 238 -19.07 -4.78 10.56
CA LEU A 238 -17.87 -3.95 10.64
C LEU A 238 -16.72 -4.57 9.83
N TRP A 239 -15.90 -3.73 9.21
CA TRP A 239 -14.78 -4.12 8.36
C TRP A 239 -13.50 -3.50 8.87
N TYR A 240 -12.39 -4.23 8.78
CA TYR A 240 -11.02 -3.75 9.00
C TYR A 240 -10.22 -4.07 7.74
N LEU A 241 -9.65 -3.07 7.12
CA LEU A 241 -8.92 -3.19 5.85
C LEU A 241 -7.51 -2.64 6.03
N SER A 242 -6.49 -3.44 5.75
CA SER A 242 -5.10 -3.05 5.97
C SER A 242 -4.19 -3.59 4.88
N ARG A 243 -2.95 -3.09 4.82
CA ARG A 243 -1.94 -3.54 3.86
C ARG A 243 -1.51 -4.99 4.05
N SER A 244 -1.76 -5.61 5.20
CA SER A 244 -1.46 -7.03 5.42
C SER A 244 -2.64 -7.94 5.12
N HIS A 245 -3.84 -7.63 5.62
CA HIS A 245 -5.05 -8.44 5.44
C HIS A 245 -6.32 -7.62 5.69
N SER A 246 -7.46 -8.18 5.30
CA SER A 246 -8.79 -7.60 5.53
C SER A 246 -9.65 -8.54 6.37
N VAL A 247 -10.52 -8.00 7.21
CA VAL A 247 -11.44 -8.77 8.06
C VAL A 247 -12.82 -8.15 8.06
N LYS A 248 -13.85 -8.97 7.90
CA LYS A 248 -15.25 -8.60 8.06
C LYS A 248 -15.83 -9.31 9.29
N ALA A 249 -16.48 -8.55 10.18
CA ALA A 249 -17.29 -9.10 11.24
C ALA A 249 -18.58 -9.75 10.69
N LEU A 250 -18.97 -10.88 11.27
CA LEU A 250 -20.29 -11.46 11.02
C LEU A 250 -21.38 -10.47 11.41
N ALA A 251 -22.42 -10.39 10.57
CA ALA A 251 -23.49 -9.43 10.75
C ALA A 251 -24.31 -9.75 12.01
N PHE A 252 -24.77 -8.72 12.72
CA PHE A 252 -25.64 -8.84 13.88
C PHE A 252 -26.85 -7.91 13.76
N ASN A 253 -27.96 -8.25 14.39
CA ASN A 253 -29.14 -7.38 14.39
C ASN A 253 -28.89 -6.17 15.29
N TRP A 254 -28.85 -4.94 14.77
CA TRP A 254 -28.53 -3.73 15.55
C TRP A 254 -29.76 -3.05 16.16
N LEU A 255 -30.96 -3.53 15.86
CA LEU A 255 -32.24 -2.93 16.29
C LEU A 255 -32.77 -3.48 17.61
N THR A 256 -32.28 -4.65 18.07
CA THR A 256 -32.87 -5.37 19.21
C THR A 256 -31.82 -6.02 20.13
N GLY A 257 -32.22 -6.33 21.37
CA GLY A 257 -31.45 -7.11 22.33
C GLY A 257 -30.01 -6.61 22.57
N LYS A 258 -29.07 -7.56 22.62
CA LYS A 258 -27.63 -7.29 22.77
C LYS A 258 -27.04 -6.52 21.59
N GLY A 259 -27.73 -6.49 20.45
CA GLY A 259 -27.31 -5.75 19.27
C GLY A 259 -27.28 -4.25 19.47
N ILE A 260 -28.23 -3.71 20.25
CA ILE A 260 -28.23 -2.31 20.67
C ILE A 260 -26.95 -1.98 21.44
N ASP A 261 -26.56 -2.85 22.37
CA ASP A 261 -25.35 -2.65 23.18
C ASP A 261 -24.09 -2.68 22.30
N ARG A 262 -24.04 -3.57 21.31
CA ARG A 262 -22.94 -3.62 20.31
C ARG A 262 -22.90 -2.40 19.42
N PHE A 263 -24.04 -1.90 18.97
CA PHE A 263 -24.11 -0.66 18.19
C PHE A 263 -23.57 0.53 18.99
N ILE A 264 -23.99 0.66 20.26
CA ILE A 264 -23.47 1.70 21.17
C ILE A 264 -21.96 1.53 21.38
N GLU A 265 -21.49 0.32 21.65
CA GLU A 265 -20.06 0.01 21.83
C GLU A 265 -19.23 0.40 20.59
N ILE A 266 -19.70 0.11 19.38
CA ILE A 266 -19.00 0.44 18.13
C ILE A 266 -18.86 1.95 17.99
N TYR A 267 -19.94 2.73 18.11
CA TYR A 267 -19.86 4.19 17.93
C TYR A 267 -19.14 4.89 19.08
N LEU A 268 -19.21 4.37 20.32
CA LEU A 268 -18.34 4.81 21.41
C LEU A 268 -16.86 4.50 21.10
N SER A 269 -16.57 3.37 20.46
CA SER A 269 -15.20 3.01 20.11
C SER A 269 -14.61 3.98 19.09
N PHE A 270 -15.39 4.41 18.09
CA PHE A 270 -14.99 5.44 17.15
C PHE A 270 -14.80 6.79 17.84
N ALA A 271 -15.76 7.22 18.66
CA ALA A 271 -15.70 8.50 19.36
C ALA A 271 -14.55 8.62 20.37
N PHE A 272 -14.12 7.51 20.97
CA PHE A 272 -12.99 7.48 21.90
C PHE A 272 -11.64 7.17 21.23
N ALA A 273 -11.59 6.86 19.94
CA ALA A 273 -10.34 6.52 19.28
C ALA A 273 -9.46 7.76 19.05
N LYS A 274 -8.13 7.59 19.07
CA LYS A 274 -7.20 8.61 18.54
C LYS A 274 -7.13 8.51 17.00
N PRO A 275 -6.63 9.55 16.30
CA PRO A 275 -6.39 9.45 14.85
C PRO A 275 -5.63 8.18 14.43
N ALA A 276 -4.56 7.83 15.14
CA ALA A 276 -3.76 6.63 14.86
C ALA A 276 -4.49 5.30 15.14
N ASP A 277 -5.51 5.30 16.01
CA ASP A 277 -6.38 4.15 16.26
C ASP A 277 -7.43 3.97 15.15
N LEU A 278 -7.69 5.03 14.39
CA LEU A 278 -8.58 5.08 13.23
C LEU A 278 -7.83 4.94 11.89
N GLY A 279 -6.52 4.70 11.95
CA GLY A 279 -5.68 4.48 10.78
C GLY A 279 -5.12 5.74 10.14
N VAL A 280 -5.22 6.91 10.79
CA VAL A 280 -4.52 8.14 10.39
C VAL A 280 -3.07 8.09 10.87
N ASP A 281 -2.13 8.25 9.95
CA ASP A 281 -0.70 8.30 10.25
C ASP A 281 -0.32 9.62 10.94
N PRO A 282 0.20 9.60 12.18
CA PRO A 282 0.55 10.83 12.90
C PRO A 282 1.78 11.54 12.30
N HIS A 283 2.57 10.85 11.47
CA HIS A 283 3.79 11.36 10.86
C HIS A 283 3.57 11.85 9.42
N VAL A 284 2.32 12.04 9.00
CA VAL A 284 1.96 12.60 7.70
C VAL A 284 0.80 13.57 7.88
N LYS A 285 0.99 14.83 7.48
CA LYS A 285 -0.07 15.84 7.47
C LYS A 285 -0.35 16.32 6.06
N LYS A 286 -1.58 16.75 5.80
CA LYS A 286 -1.88 17.53 4.59
C LYS A 286 -1.11 18.86 4.69
N ALA A 287 -0.44 19.25 3.62
CA ALA A 287 0.17 20.57 3.52
C ALA A 287 -0.91 21.63 3.28
N SER A 288 -0.59 22.89 3.56
CA SER A 288 -1.41 24.02 3.18
C SER A 288 -1.51 24.07 1.66
N PRO A 289 -2.71 24.29 1.09
CA PRO A 289 -2.86 24.40 -0.36
C PRO A 289 -2.00 25.58 -0.85
N PRO A 290 -1.20 25.40 -1.91
CA PRO A 290 -0.34 26.46 -2.45
C PRO A 290 -1.15 27.69 -2.93
N ASP A 291 -2.38 27.49 -3.39
CA ASP A 291 -3.39 28.52 -3.64
C ASP A 291 -4.79 27.96 -3.27
N PRO A 292 -5.68 28.71 -2.57
CA PRO A 292 -7.07 28.32 -2.35
C PRO A 292 -7.85 27.91 -3.61
N GLU A 293 -7.44 28.41 -4.78
CA GLU A 293 -8.01 28.08 -6.10
C GLU A 293 -7.21 27.04 -6.88
N ASP A 294 -6.06 26.56 -6.36
CA ASP A 294 -5.24 25.58 -7.05
C ASP A 294 -6.00 24.27 -7.23
N LYS A 295 -5.92 23.75 -8.46
CA LYS A 295 -6.45 22.44 -8.84
C LYS A 295 -5.36 21.38 -8.86
N GLU A 296 -4.10 21.73 -8.62
CA GLU A 296 -3.03 20.76 -8.44
C GLU A 296 -3.28 19.90 -7.19
N GLY A 297 -2.86 18.63 -7.27
CA GLY A 297 -3.22 17.57 -6.34
C GLY A 297 -2.87 17.87 -4.87
N GLN A 298 -3.48 17.09 -3.97
CA GLN A 298 -3.22 17.21 -2.53
C GLN A 298 -1.73 17.00 -2.22
N GLN A 299 -1.11 17.96 -1.53
CA GLN A 299 0.26 17.86 -1.03
C GLN A 299 0.28 17.42 0.44
N TYR A 300 1.37 16.77 0.84
CA TYR A 300 1.57 16.24 2.17
C TYR A 300 2.96 16.58 2.70
N ILE A 301 3.07 16.65 4.02
CA ILE A 301 4.34 16.78 4.74
C ILE A 301 4.55 15.49 5.52
N TYR A 302 5.73 14.88 5.36
CA TYR A 302 6.16 13.70 6.10
C TYR A 302 7.14 14.12 7.19
N GLU A 303 6.87 13.74 8.42
CA GLU A 303 7.81 13.89 9.54
C GLU A 303 8.55 12.57 9.73
N LEU A 304 9.88 12.60 9.64
CA LEU A 304 10.74 11.44 9.81
C LEU A 304 11.68 11.66 11.00
N PRO A 305 11.64 10.82 12.04
CA PRO A 305 12.54 10.95 13.17
C PRO A 305 13.99 10.64 12.79
N VAL A 306 14.90 11.51 13.21
CA VAL A 306 16.34 11.32 13.06
C VAL A 306 16.80 10.24 14.03
N GLN A 307 17.40 9.19 13.48
CA GLN A 307 18.14 8.22 14.28
C GLN A 307 19.50 8.84 14.62
N GLU A 308 19.68 9.28 15.86
CA GLU A 308 21.01 9.62 16.36
C GLU A 308 21.88 8.36 16.33
N ALA A 309 23.07 8.47 15.74
CA ALA A 309 24.09 7.45 15.90
C ALA A 309 24.35 7.31 17.40
N ILE A 310 24.13 6.12 17.95
CA ILE A 310 24.53 5.82 19.32
C ILE A 310 26.05 5.99 19.35
N SER A 311 26.55 7.09 19.92
CA SER A 311 27.96 7.22 20.23
C SER A 311 28.29 6.10 21.22
N SER A 312 29.12 5.17 20.80
CA SER A 312 29.49 3.96 21.55
C SER A 312 30.41 4.25 22.75
N ASN A 313 30.34 5.45 23.34
CA ASN A 313 31.33 5.92 24.32
C ASN A 313 30.76 6.25 25.71
N ASP A 314 29.53 5.86 26.04
CA ASP A 314 29.06 5.98 27.43
C ASP A 314 28.54 4.65 27.99
N ASP A 315 29.49 3.74 28.22
CA ASP A 315 29.29 2.50 28.98
C ASP A 315 29.40 2.73 30.51
N THR A 316 29.22 3.98 30.96
CA THR A 316 29.37 4.36 32.36
C THR A 316 28.15 5.06 32.94
N GLN A 317 26.95 4.49 32.79
CA GLN A 317 25.96 4.57 33.88
C GLN A 317 24.78 3.61 33.74
N GLY A 318 24.77 2.60 34.62
CA GLY A 318 23.61 2.17 35.41
C GLY A 318 22.35 1.69 34.67
N ARG A 319 21.92 0.47 34.99
CA ARG A 319 20.59 -0.11 34.69
C ARG A 319 19.43 0.91 34.87
N ARG A 320 19.13 1.72 33.86
CA ARG A 320 17.82 2.35 33.69
C ARG A 320 16.93 1.36 32.94
N THR A 321 15.68 1.24 33.35
CA THR A 321 14.73 0.34 32.68
C THR A 321 14.56 0.79 31.22
N ARG A 322 14.46 -0.17 30.29
CA ARG A 322 14.32 0.10 28.84
C ARG A 322 13.18 1.09 28.52
N GLN A 323 12.14 1.14 29.36
CA GLN A 323 11.02 2.07 29.23
C GLN A 323 11.37 3.52 29.60
N ALA A 324 12.17 3.75 30.65
CA ALA A 324 12.58 5.10 31.03
C ALA A 324 13.56 5.69 30.00
N ALA A 325 14.47 4.87 29.47
CA ALA A 325 15.37 5.26 28.39
C ALA A 325 14.62 5.54 27.07
N ALA A 326 13.57 4.78 26.74
CA ALA A 326 12.73 5.05 25.58
C ALA A 326 11.90 6.34 25.73
N ALA A 327 11.42 6.65 26.94
CA ALA A 327 10.68 7.86 27.23
C ALA A 327 11.56 9.14 27.18
N ASP A 328 12.83 9.06 27.61
CA ASP A 328 13.79 10.17 27.49
C ASP A 328 14.27 10.38 26.04
N ARG A 329 14.46 9.30 25.27
CA ARG A 329 14.78 9.40 23.83
C ARG A 329 13.69 10.11 23.04
N LEU A 330 12.42 9.95 23.42
CA LEU A 330 11.30 10.63 22.77
C LEU A 330 11.28 12.15 23.05
N LYS A 331 11.88 12.61 24.16
CA LYS A 331 11.94 14.04 24.52
C LYS A 331 13.05 14.82 23.81
N THR A 332 14.03 14.12 23.25
CA THR A 332 15.20 14.68 22.56
C THR A 332 15.21 14.34 21.08
N GLN A 333 14.21 13.60 20.61
CA GLN A 333 14.12 13.15 19.23
C GLN A 333 14.02 14.34 18.28
N THR A 334 15.02 14.49 17.43
CA THR A 334 15.01 15.46 16.33
C THR A 334 14.29 14.84 15.13
N PHE A 335 13.64 15.67 14.33
CA PHE A 335 12.86 15.25 13.17
C PHE A 335 13.30 16.02 11.93
N LYS A 336 13.19 15.38 10.78
CA LYS A 336 13.25 16.02 9.46
C LYS A 336 11.85 16.01 8.85
N TYR A 337 11.51 17.06 8.12
CA TYR A 337 10.20 17.22 7.50
C TYR A 337 10.35 17.33 5.99
N PHE A 338 9.53 16.61 5.24
CA PHE A 338 9.61 16.53 3.79
C PHE A 338 8.25 16.82 3.18
N LYS A 339 8.14 17.93 2.44
CA LYS A 339 6.91 18.31 1.71
C LYS A 339 6.93 17.70 0.31
N THR A 340 5.84 17.05 -0.09
CA THR A 340 5.68 16.49 -1.44
C THR A 340 5.58 17.58 -2.48
N VAL A 341 6.29 17.39 -3.59
CA VAL A 341 6.24 18.24 -4.78
C VAL A 341 5.36 17.58 -5.84
N HIS A 342 5.64 16.33 -6.21
CA HIS A 342 4.80 15.52 -7.11
C HIS A 342 4.99 14.01 -6.88
N GLU A 343 3.99 13.21 -7.24
CA GLU A 343 4.03 11.74 -7.20
C GLU A 343 4.75 11.20 -8.46
N ILE A 344 5.68 10.27 -8.30
CA ILE A 344 6.36 9.58 -9.41
C ILE A 344 5.59 8.31 -9.79
N ASN A 345 5.03 7.62 -8.80
CA ASN A 345 4.37 6.33 -9.02
C ASN A 345 2.99 6.31 -8.35
N GLN A 346 1.95 6.50 -9.16
CA GLN A 346 0.57 6.41 -8.76
C GLN A 346 0.02 5.02 -9.14
N MET A 347 -0.18 4.14 -8.16
CA MET A 347 -0.79 2.82 -8.38
C MET A 347 -2.11 2.69 -7.64
N ARG A 348 -3.09 2.04 -8.28
CA ARG A 348 -4.40 1.80 -7.70
C ARG A 348 -4.76 0.30 -7.76
N PRO A 349 -4.06 -0.55 -6.99
CA PRO A 349 -4.24 -2.00 -7.03
C PRO A 349 -5.63 -2.41 -6.55
N TYR A 350 -6.23 -3.42 -7.18
CA TYR A 350 -7.52 -3.97 -6.77
C TYR A 350 -7.50 -4.61 -5.38
N CYS A 351 -6.38 -5.19 -4.96
CA CYS A 351 -6.20 -5.69 -3.59
C CYS A 351 -5.72 -4.56 -2.68
N ILE A 352 -6.29 -4.48 -1.47
CA ILE A 352 -5.81 -3.55 -0.44
C ILE A 352 -4.57 -4.13 0.24
N SER A 353 -4.52 -5.46 0.39
CA SER A 353 -3.35 -6.14 0.93
C SER A 353 -2.22 -6.26 -0.11
N GLY A 354 -0.98 -6.18 0.35
CA GLY A 354 0.20 -6.38 -0.49
C GLY A 354 1.27 -5.31 -0.30
N ARG A 355 2.23 -5.32 -1.22
CA ARG A 355 3.25 -4.27 -1.32
C ARG A 355 2.56 -3.06 -1.97
N THR A 356 2.25 -2.05 -1.16
CA THR A 356 1.88 -0.72 -1.64
C THR A 356 3.07 0.19 -1.45
N THR A 357 3.49 0.83 -2.53
CA THR A 357 4.64 1.74 -2.57
C THR A 357 4.17 3.06 -3.15
N ARG A 358 4.48 4.16 -2.47
CA ARG A 358 4.34 5.52 -2.98
C ARG A 358 5.73 6.13 -3.11
N ILE A 359 5.99 6.81 -4.21
CA ILE A 359 7.28 7.46 -4.47
C ILE A 359 6.99 8.91 -4.81
N TRP A 360 7.61 9.82 -4.06
CA TRP A 360 7.42 11.26 -4.18
C TRP A 360 8.75 11.93 -4.47
N VAL A 361 8.74 12.95 -5.32
CA VAL A 361 9.74 14.01 -5.20
C VAL A 361 9.32 14.89 -4.04
N VAL A 362 10.26 15.17 -3.13
CA VAL A 362 10.02 15.98 -1.93
C VAL A 362 11.11 17.04 -1.76
N THR A 363 10.79 18.07 -0.98
CA THR A 363 11.76 19.07 -0.50
C THR A 363 11.75 19.07 1.03
N GLU A 364 12.93 19.18 1.65
CA GLU A 364 13.03 19.31 3.10
C GLU A 364 12.50 20.69 3.55
N VAL A 365 11.58 20.70 4.52
CA VAL A 365 10.96 21.89 5.10
C VAL A 365 11.25 21.95 6.61
N LYS A 366 11.03 23.10 7.24
CA LYS A 366 11.44 23.31 8.63
C LYS A 366 10.56 22.54 9.63
N SER A 367 9.25 22.49 9.43
CA SER A 367 8.33 21.75 10.30
C SER A 367 6.98 21.46 9.63
N PHE A 368 6.02 20.90 10.38
CA PHE A 368 4.62 20.83 9.93
C PHE A 368 3.95 22.20 9.80
N ASP A 369 4.34 23.16 10.64
CA ASP A 369 3.67 24.47 10.74
C ASP A 369 4.47 25.58 10.01
N ASP A 370 5.69 25.26 9.58
CA ASP A 370 6.56 26.12 8.77
C ASP A 370 7.02 25.31 7.55
N GLU A 371 6.29 25.49 6.45
CA GLU A 371 6.47 24.77 5.19
C GLU A 371 7.57 25.39 4.30
N ASP A 372 8.29 26.40 4.80
CA ASP A 372 9.41 26.98 4.06
C ASP A 372 10.49 25.90 3.84
N PRO A 373 11.07 25.83 2.63
CA PRO A 373 12.24 25.00 2.39
C PRO A 373 13.38 25.33 3.35
N VAL A 374 14.10 24.30 3.80
CA VAL A 374 15.39 24.50 4.47
C VAL A 374 16.36 25.15 3.48
N GLU A 375 17.24 26.03 3.97
CA GLU A 375 18.23 26.73 3.12
C GLU A 375 19.06 25.73 2.30
N ASN A 376 19.16 25.94 0.99
CA ASN A 376 19.79 25.03 0.03
C ASN A 376 19.14 23.64 -0.07
N GLY A 377 17.88 23.49 0.38
CA GLY A 377 17.12 22.26 0.27
C GLY A 377 16.98 21.81 -1.18
N LYS A 378 17.59 20.67 -1.52
CA LYS A 378 17.47 20.04 -2.83
C LYS A 378 16.21 19.17 -2.89
N HIS A 379 15.72 18.95 -4.10
CA HIS A 379 14.74 17.90 -4.34
C HIS A 379 15.38 16.53 -4.12
N VAL A 380 14.67 15.68 -3.39
CA VAL A 380 15.08 14.31 -3.06
C VAL A 380 13.89 13.37 -3.25
N ILE A 381 14.14 12.06 -3.21
CA ILE A 381 13.07 11.05 -3.35
C ILE A 381 12.65 10.52 -1.99
N LEU A 382 11.34 10.52 -1.71
CA LEU A 382 10.75 9.82 -0.57
C LEU A 382 9.97 8.59 -1.07
N LYS A 383 10.39 7.40 -0.62
CA LYS A 383 9.72 6.11 -0.86
C LYS A 383 9.00 5.69 0.43
N ASP A 384 7.67 5.67 0.41
CA ASP A 384 6.83 5.12 1.50
C ASP A 384 6.28 3.75 1.08
N VAL A 385 6.63 2.70 1.82
CA VAL A 385 6.35 1.32 1.43
C VAL A 385 5.96 0.41 2.60
N TRP A 386 5.02 -0.50 2.35
CA TRP A 386 4.63 -1.55 3.31
C TRP A 386 5.30 -2.89 2.99
N LEU A 387 6.31 -3.24 3.78
CA LEU A 387 7.14 -4.44 3.61
C LEU A 387 6.72 -5.53 4.60
N GLU A 388 7.03 -6.80 4.33
CA GLU A 388 6.84 -7.87 5.33
C GLU A 388 7.76 -7.62 6.53
N ALA A 389 7.20 -7.63 7.75
CA ALA A 389 7.90 -7.15 8.94
C ALA A 389 9.08 -8.04 9.37
N ASP A 390 9.09 -9.30 8.94
CA ASP A 390 10.14 -10.28 9.21
C ASP A 390 11.20 -10.37 8.10
N LYS A 391 11.04 -9.61 7.02
CA LYS A 391 11.99 -9.55 5.91
C LYS A 391 12.92 -8.34 6.06
N PRO A 392 14.19 -8.47 5.66
CA PRO A 392 15.10 -7.33 5.63
C PRO A 392 14.62 -6.28 4.62
N THR A 393 14.79 -5.03 4.97
CA THR A 393 14.53 -3.91 4.06
C THR A 393 15.64 -3.81 3.00
N GLU A 394 15.34 -3.14 1.89
CA GLU A 394 16.32 -2.77 0.85
C GLU A 394 17.56 -2.09 1.47
N ALA A 395 17.34 -1.16 2.40
CA ALA A 395 18.39 -0.45 3.13
C ALA A 395 19.29 -1.40 3.95
N GLU A 396 18.73 -2.42 4.59
CA GLU A 396 19.48 -3.40 5.37
C GLU A 396 20.23 -4.40 4.47
N ASN A 397 19.63 -4.80 3.36
CA ASN A 397 20.30 -5.64 2.37
C ASN A 397 21.48 -4.91 1.74
N MET A 398 21.34 -3.63 1.41
CA MET A 398 22.41 -2.81 0.86
C MET A 398 23.63 -2.74 1.80
N VAL A 399 23.40 -2.52 3.11
CA VAL A 399 24.48 -2.53 4.11
C VAL A 399 25.21 -3.88 4.11
N LYS A 400 24.48 -4.99 4.16
CA LYS A 400 25.09 -6.33 4.16
C LYS A 400 25.86 -6.63 2.88
N ILE A 401 25.35 -6.18 1.73
CA ILE A 401 26.04 -6.30 0.43
C ILE A 401 27.38 -5.57 0.49
N PHE A 402 27.39 -4.32 0.97
CA PHE A 402 28.63 -3.54 1.07
C PHE A 402 29.61 -4.16 2.07
N GLU A 403 29.15 -4.61 3.23
CA GLU A 403 29.97 -5.34 4.21
C GLU A 403 30.62 -6.60 3.60
N ASP A 404 29.89 -7.36 2.77
CA ASP A 404 30.44 -8.54 2.11
C ASP A 404 31.46 -8.19 1.00
N VAL A 405 31.24 -7.11 0.26
CA VAL A 405 32.23 -6.59 -0.71
C VAL A 405 33.50 -6.18 0.02
N GLU A 406 33.38 -5.34 1.05
CA GLU A 406 34.50 -4.83 1.85
C GLU A 406 35.28 -5.98 2.50
N LYS A 407 34.58 -6.97 3.06
CA LYS A 407 35.20 -8.17 3.63
C LYS A 407 35.99 -8.95 2.60
N ARG A 408 35.45 -9.13 1.39
CA ARG A 408 36.16 -9.84 0.30
C ARG A 408 37.42 -9.09 -0.12
N LEU A 409 37.32 -7.76 -0.27
CA LEU A 409 38.47 -6.91 -0.62
C LEU A 409 39.55 -6.93 0.46
N ALA A 410 39.16 -6.91 1.74
CA ALA A 410 40.10 -7.01 2.86
C ALA A 410 40.89 -8.33 2.83
N LEU A 411 40.20 -9.47 2.62
CA LEU A 411 40.84 -10.78 2.51
C LEU A 411 41.80 -10.85 1.31
N ALA A 412 41.42 -10.29 0.17
CA ALA A 412 42.27 -10.24 -1.01
C ALA A 412 43.53 -9.38 -0.77
N LYS A 413 43.39 -8.26 -0.07
CA LYS A 413 44.51 -7.38 0.30
C LYS A 413 45.48 -8.05 1.27
N GLU A 414 44.96 -8.75 2.28
CA GLU A 414 45.77 -9.54 3.22
C GLU A 414 46.56 -10.64 2.52
N ALA A 415 45.98 -11.28 1.50
CA ALA A 415 46.62 -12.35 0.75
C ALA A 415 47.62 -11.85 -0.32
N GLY A 416 47.40 -10.68 -0.92
CA GLY A 416 48.01 -10.28 -2.19
C GLY A 416 49.13 -9.24 -2.15
N GLY A 417 49.49 -8.67 -0.98
CA GLY A 417 50.60 -7.72 -0.86
C GLY A 417 50.51 -6.50 -1.81
N ASP A 418 51.65 -6.01 -2.30
CA ASP A 418 51.68 -4.93 -3.30
C ASP A 418 51.12 -5.42 -4.64
N GLY A 419 50.17 -4.67 -5.22
CA GLY A 419 49.49 -5.09 -6.44
C GLY A 419 48.39 -6.13 -6.23
N TRP A 420 47.97 -6.39 -4.98
CA TRP A 420 46.94 -7.35 -4.62
C TRP A 420 45.66 -7.22 -5.46
N MET A 421 45.25 -5.99 -5.81
CA MET A 421 44.02 -5.76 -6.58
C MET A 421 44.14 -6.36 -7.99
N VAL A 422 45.27 -6.15 -8.68
CA VAL A 422 45.49 -6.74 -10.01
C VAL A 422 45.51 -8.27 -9.91
N HIS A 423 46.19 -8.81 -8.90
CA HIS A 423 46.22 -10.25 -8.66
C HIS A 423 44.82 -10.81 -8.36
N PHE A 424 44.03 -10.13 -7.54
CA PHE A 424 42.66 -10.49 -7.20
C PHE A 424 41.77 -10.53 -8.44
N MET A 425 41.82 -9.49 -9.28
CA MET A 425 41.05 -9.41 -10.52
C MET A 425 41.43 -10.48 -11.55
N GLN A 426 42.68 -10.97 -11.51
CA GLN A 426 43.18 -11.99 -12.44
C GLN A 426 42.92 -13.43 -11.99
N ASN A 427 42.93 -13.68 -10.68
CA ASN A 427 43.01 -15.05 -10.13
C ASN A 427 41.78 -15.48 -9.31
N ASP A 428 40.92 -14.55 -8.88
CA ASP A 428 39.70 -14.92 -8.20
C ASP A 428 38.70 -15.57 -9.18
N GLU A 429 38.11 -16.69 -8.77
CA GLU A 429 37.12 -17.46 -9.53
C GLU A 429 35.95 -16.60 -10.02
N CYS A 430 35.57 -15.53 -9.29
CA CYS A 430 34.47 -14.67 -9.72
C CYS A 430 34.77 -13.83 -10.96
N PHE A 431 36.04 -13.66 -11.34
CA PHE A 431 36.46 -12.85 -12.49
C PHE A 431 37.07 -13.67 -13.63
N THR A 432 37.26 -14.98 -13.49
CA THR A 432 37.97 -15.80 -14.50
C THR A 432 37.35 -15.73 -15.89
N GLU A 433 36.02 -15.67 -15.95
CA GLU A 433 35.24 -15.61 -17.19
C GLU A 433 35.06 -14.19 -17.75
N PHE A 434 35.56 -13.15 -17.08
CA PHE A 434 35.43 -11.76 -17.54
C PHE A 434 36.58 -11.36 -18.45
N ASP A 435 36.25 -10.62 -19.51
CA ASP A 435 37.23 -9.99 -20.39
C ASP A 435 38.06 -8.92 -19.65
N GLN A 436 39.23 -8.60 -20.18
CA GLN A 436 40.15 -7.66 -19.53
C GLN A 436 39.54 -6.26 -19.37
N GLY A 437 38.77 -5.77 -20.36
CA GLY A 437 38.14 -4.45 -20.25
C GLY A 437 37.10 -4.38 -19.13
N THR A 438 36.36 -5.47 -18.91
CA THR A 438 35.45 -5.60 -17.77
C THR A 438 36.21 -5.67 -16.45
N LYS A 439 37.32 -6.41 -16.38
CA LYS A 439 38.19 -6.43 -15.20
C LYS A 439 38.73 -5.04 -14.86
N ASP A 440 39.21 -4.28 -15.85
CA ASP A 440 39.74 -2.94 -15.63
C ASP A 440 38.67 -1.98 -15.09
N ARG A 441 37.44 -2.03 -15.63
CA ARG A 441 36.31 -1.22 -15.10
C ARG A 441 35.92 -1.61 -13.68
N LEU A 442 35.81 -2.91 -13.39
CA LEU A 442 35.47 -3.38 -12.05
C LEU A 442 36.58 -3.05 -11.05
N GLN A 443 37.85 -3.12 -11.46
CA GLN A 443 38.98 -2.72 -10.63
C GLN A 443 38.87 -1.24 -10.23
N ASP A 444 38.56 -0.34 -11.16
CA ASP A 444 38.34 1.07 -10.85
C ASP A 444 37.16 1.25 -9.88
N LEU A 445 36.04 0.57 -10.12
CA LEU A 445 34.85 0.64 -9.25
C LEU A 445 35.11 0.11 -7.84
N LEU A 446 35.88 -0.96 -7.69
CA LEU A 446 36.23 -1.54 -6.38
C LEU A 446 37.29 -0.72 -5.64
N THR A 447 37.98 0.19 -6.33
CA THR A 447 38.94 1.12 -5.73
C THR A 447 38.19 2.29 -5.08
N ASP A 448 38.59 2.68 -3.88
CA ASP A 448 38.04 3.81 -3.13
C ASP A 448 36.50 3.80 -3.00
N ASP A 449 35.91 2.60 -2.91
CA ASP A 449 34.46 2.39 -2.78
C ASP A 449 33.59 3.01 -3.88
N LYS A 450 34.15 3.33 -5.05
CA LYS A 450 33.41 3.96 -6.17
C LYS A 450 32.16 3.17 -6.56
N TYR A 451 32.15 1.85 -6.38
CA TYR A 451 31.01 0.98 -6.66
C TYR A 451 29.74 1.34 -5.88
N LYS A 452 29.85 1.97 -4.70
CA LYS A 452 28.70 2.42 -3.92
C LYS A 452 27.85 3.42 -4.71
N SER A 453 28.49 4.18 -5.62
CA SER A 453 27.80 5.12 -6.52
C SER A 453 26.85 4.45 -7.51
N LEU A 454 26.96 3.14 -7.75
CA LEU A 454 26.05 2.39 -8.61
C LEU A 454 24.71 2.06 -7.93
N PHE A 455 24.54 2.39 -6.65
CA PHE A 455 23.33 2.15 -5.87
C PHE A 455 22.77 3.48 -5.34
N LEU A 456 21.48 3.51 -5.03
CA LEU A 456 20.84 4.72 -4.49
C LEU A 456 21.43 5.16 -3.15
N THR A 457 21.74 6.44 -3.02
CA THR A 457 22.31 7.01 -1.80
C THR A 457 21.17 7.34 -0.84
N LYS A 458 21.00 6.47 0.16
CA LYS A 458 19.98 6.63 1.19
C LYS A 458 20.45 7.62 2.26
N ILE A 459 19.86 8.81 2.29
CA ILE A 459 20.15 9.86 3.27
C ILE A 459 19.32 9.74 4.55
N HIS A 460 18.18 9.05 4.49
CA HIS A 460 17.35 8.81 5.66
C HIS A 460 16.57 7.49 5.56
N ALA A 461 16.30 6.87 6.71
CA ALA A 461 15.45 5.68 6.78
C ALA A 461 14.69 5.67 8.10
N TRP A 462 13.40 5.34 8.03
CA TRP A 462 12.56 5.21 9.21
C TRP A 462 11.63 4.00 9.08
N LYS A 463 11.49 3.26 10.18
CA LYS A 463 10.54 2.16 10.33
C LYS A 463 9.39 2.63 11.22
N GLY A 464 8.18 2.65 10.65
CA GLY A 464 6.98 3.13 11.31
C GLY A 464 6.21 2.05 12.06
N ARG A 465 4.89 2.00 11.85
CA ARG A 465 4.00 1.03 12.49
C ARG A 465 4.02 -0.33 11.77
N VAL A 466 3.92 -1.41 12.56
CA VAL A 466 3.58 -2.75 12.06
C VAL A 466 2.07 -2.94 12.06
N SER A 467 1.51 -3.44 10.96
CA SER A 467 0.09 -3.81 10.84
C SER A 467 -0.28 -4.87 11.88
N LYS A 468 -1.55 -4.92 12.31
CA LYS A 468 -2.02 -5.98 13.22
C LYS A 468 -1.77 -7.37 12.64
N GLU A 469 -1.50 -8.34 13.49
CA GLU A 469 -1.52 -9.75 13.09
C GLU A 469 -2.95 -10.22 12.80
N VAL A 470 -3.08 -11.27 11.99
CA VAL A 470 -4.37 -11.94 11.80
C VAL A 470 -4.82 -12.55 13.13
N SER A 471 -6.02 -12.21 13.58
CA SER A 471 -6.63 -12.84 14.75
C SER A 471 -6.70 -14.35 14.55
N THR A 472 -6.32 -15.12 15.57
CA THR A 472 -6.41 -16.59 15.54
C THR A 472 -7.84 -17.11 15.30
N SER A 473 -8.84 -16.27 15.61
CA SER A 473 -10.27 -16.52 15.39
C SER A 473 -10.77 -16.15 14.00
N ALA A 474 -10.01 -15.36 13.23
CA ALA A 474 -10.39 -15.00 11.87
C ALA A 474 -10.13 -16.18 10.92
N LYS A 475 -11.11 -16.49 10.09
CA LYS A 475 -11.07 -17.61 9.14
C LYS A 475 -11.60 -17.17 7.80
N PHE A 476 -11.08 -17.74 6.73
CA PHE A 476 -11.73 -17.64 5.44
C PHE A 476 -13.14 -18.22 5.51
N SER A 477 -14.02 -17.72 4.64
CA SER A 477 -15.30 -18.38 4.38
C SER A 477 -15.07 -19.85 3.99
N ARG A 478 -16.07 -20.69 4.25
CA ARG A 478 -15.98 -22.13 3.96
C ARG A 478 -15.56 -22.35 2.50
N LYS A 479 -14.73 -23.37 2.24
CA LYS A 479 -14.24 -23.72 0.91
C LYS A 479 -15.40 -23.69 -0.11
N GLY A 480 -15.31 -22.79 -1.09
CA GLY A 480 -16.29 -22.67 -2.19
C GLY A 480 -17.35 -21.59 -2.02
N VAL A 481 -17.40 -20.86 -0.90
CA VAL A 481 -18.32 -19.71 -0.72
C VAL A 481 -17.51 -18.43 -0.73
N ASP A 482 -17.51 -17.73 -1.85
CA ASP A 482 -16.90 -16.40 -1.96
C ASP A 482 -17.82 -15.38 -1.28
N ILE A 483 -17.27 -14.49 -0.43
CA ILE A 483 -18.08 -13.52 0.31
C ILE A 483 -18.65 -12.41 -0.59
N PHE A 484 -18.12 -12.32 -1.81
CA PHE A 484 -18.51 -11.38 -2.86
C PHE A 484 -19.16 -12.05 -4.09
N ALA A 485 -19.49 -13.34 -4.06
CA ALA A 485 -20.14 -14.02 -5.20
C ALA A 485 -21.57 -14.49 -4.87
N GLU A 486 -22.45 -14.44 -5.88
CA GLU A 486 -23.75 -15.08 -5.80
C GLU A 486 -23.57 -16.59 -5.68
N VAL A 487 -24.20 -17.18 -4.67
CA VAL A 487 -24.42 -18.63 -4.67
C VAL A 487 -25.48 -18.90 -5.74
N LYS A 488 -25.07 -19.19 -6.97
CA LYS A 488 -25.99 -19.82 -7.94
C LYS A 488 -26.51 -21.09 -7.30
N ARG A 489 -27.78 -21.11 -6.90
CA ARG A 489 -28.44 -22.33 -6.46
C ARG A 489 -28.38 -23.30 -7.64
N VAL A 490 -27.80 -24.48 -7.42
CA VAL A 490 -27.93 -25.59 -8.36
C VAL A 490 -29.42 -25.94 -8.40
N GLY A 491 -30.11 -25.61 -9.49
CA GLY A 491 -31.48 -26.09 -9.72
C GLY A 491 -32.53 -25.10 -10.21
N GLU A 492 -32.20 -23.95 -10.80
CA GLU A 492 -33.19 -23.15 -11.53
C GLU A 492 -32.82 -23.07 -13.02
N GLU A 493 -33.54 -23.85 -13.83
CA GLU A 493 -33.55 -23.70 -15.29
C GLU A 493 -34.15 -22.32 -15.66
N PRO A 494 -33.61 -21.63 -16.68
CA PRO A 494 -34.13 -20.31 -17.06
C PRO A 494 -35.50 -20.47 -17.70
N LYS A 495 -36.54 -19.91 -17.07
CA LYS A 495 -37.83 -19.68 -17.73
C LYS A 495 -37.66 -18.58 -18.78
N ALA A 496 -38.01 -18.92 -20.01
CA ALA A 496 -37.97 -18.05 -21.17
C ALA A 496 -38.96 -16.86 -21.07
N ASN A 497 -38.64 -15.82 -21.87
CA ASN A 497 -39.39 -14.62 -22.28
C ASN A 497 -39.02 -13.34 -21.50
N ARG A 498 -38.76 -12.18 -22.13
CA ARG A 498 -39.04 -11.67 -23.49
C ARG A 498 -38.04 -10.54 -23.81
N ALA A 499 -37.50 -10.53 -25.02
CA ALA A 499 -36.66 -9.43 -25.54
C ALA A 499 -37.49 -8.17 -25.86
N PRO A 500 -36.84 -7.00 -25.89
CA PRO A 500 -37.06 -6.06 -26.98
C PRO A 500 -35.76 -5.86 -27.77
N THR A 501 -35.87 -6.24 -29.04
CA THR A 501 -35.04 -5.86 -30.19
C THR A 501 -34.58 -4.41 -30.16
N LYS A 502 -33.29 -4.18 -30.42
CA LYS A 502 -32.81 -3.15 -31.36
C LYS A 502 -31.42 -3.49 -31.88
N THR A 503 -31.47 -4.01 -33.11
CA THR A 503 -30.47 -4.06 -34.18
C THR A 503 -29.30 -3.08 -34.07
N TRP A 504 -28.08 -3.63 -34.09
CA TRP A 504 -26.92 -2.99 -34.70
C TRP A 504 -26.36 -3.95 -35.75
N THR A 505 -26.39 -3.50 -36.99
CA THR A 505 -25.90 -4.20 -38.19
C THR A 505 -24.38 -4.33 -38.16
N GLU A 506 -23.92 -5.57 -38.25
CA GLU A 506 -22.54 -5.96 -38.51
C GLU A 506 -22.14 -5.60 -39.95
N THR A 507 -20.97 -4.99 -40.12
CA THR A 507 -20.19 -5.15 -41.36
C THR A 507 -19.08 -6.13 -41.07
N ARG A 508 -19.28 -7.34 -41.58
CA ARG A 508 -18.45 -8.53 -41.48
C ARG A 508 -17.44 -8.54 -42.63
N THR A 509 -16.15 -8.56 -42.34
CA THR A 509 -15.13 -9.14 -43.24
C THR A 509 -14.44 -10.29 -42.52
N GLN A 510 -14.77 -11.49 -42.99
CA GLN A 510 -14.20 -12.77 -42.57
C GLN A 510 -12.82 -12.97 -43.17
N SER A 511 -11.93 -13.61 -42.42
CA SER A 511 -11.16 -14.74 -42.97
C SER A 511 -10.89 -15.76 -41.85
N ASN A 512 -10.98 -17.03 -42.25
CA ASN A 512 -11.29 -18.21 -41.44
C ASN A 512 -10.00 -19.08 -41.25
N PRO A 513 -10.03 -20.30 -40.66
CA PRO A 513 -9.07 -20.76 -39.66
C PRO A 513 -8.18 -21.94 -40.10
N SER A 514 -7.17 -22.24 -39.29
CA SER A 514 -6.43 -23.52 -39.21
C SER A 514 -5.55 -23.42 -37.94
N GLY A 515 -5.39 -24.35 -37.01
CA GLY A 515 -5.72 -25.76 -36.76
C GLY A 515 -5.10 -26.11 -35.38
N PRO A 516 -5.40 -27.26 -34.75
CA PRO A 516 -5.34 -27.43 -33.30
C PRO A 516 -3.96 -27.83 -32.76
N LEU A 517 -3.52 -27.21 -31.67
CA LEU A 517 -2.45 -27.76 -30.82
C LEU A 517 -3.07 -28.35 -29.55
N GLU A 518 -3.20 -29.68 -29.57
CA GLU A 518 -3.50 -30.52 -28.41
C GLU A 518 -2.40 -30.35 -27.34
N GLY A 519 -2.66 -29.46 -26.38
CA GLY A 519 -1.96 -29.46 -25.09
C GLY A 519 -2.82 -30.21 -24.08
N LYS A 520 -2.53 -31.50 -23.84
CA LYS A 520 -3.15 -32.31 -22.79
C LYS A 520 -3.21 -31.51 -21.48
N ALA A 521 -4.42 -31.33 -20.98
CA ALA A 521 -4.72 -30.71 -19.70
C ALA A 521 -3.86 -31.34 -18.60
N ARG A 522 -2.79 -30.66 -18.19
CA ARG A 522 -2.14 -30.93 -16.92
C ARG A 522 -3.14 -30.52 -15.85
N THR A 523 -3.72 -31.53 -15.19
CA THR A 523 -4.48 -31.39 -13.95
C THR A 523 -3.74 -30.44 -13.01
N VAL A 524 -4.28 -29.23 -12.84
CA VAL A 524 -3.82 -28.24 -11.88
C VAL A 524 -3.99 -28.87 -10.50
N LYS A 525 -2.88 -29.30 -9.88
CA LYS A 525 -2.88 -29.69 -8.48
C LYS A 525 -3.08 -28.41 -7.64
N ASP A 526 -4.28 -28.31 -7.07
CA ASP A 526 -4.73 -27.51 -5.92
C ASP A 526 -4.57 -25.97 -5.96
N PRO A 527 -5.63 -25.20 -6.27
CA PRO A 527 -5.54 -23.75 -6.45
C PRO A 527 -5.90 -22.87 -5.23
N LYS A 528 -5.76 -23.31 -3.96
CA LYS A 528 -5.89 -22.41 -2.78
C LYS A 528 -5.00 -22.82 -1.60
N ALA A 529 -3.67 -22.77 -1.75
CA ALA A 529 -2.80 -22.63 -0.59
C ALA A 529 -3.03 -21.23 0.00
N PHE A 530 -3.86 -21.12 1.03
CA PHE A 530 -4.18 -19.86 1.68
C PHE A 530 -2.88 -19.14 2.07
N ARG A 531 -2.70 -17.92 1.56
CA ARG A 531 -1.54 -17.07 1.83
C ARG A 531 -1.43 -16.91 3.35
N ARG A 532 -0.28 -17.26 3.94
CA ARG A 532 0.00 -16.91 5.34
C ARG A 532 0.24 -15.40 5.37
N TYR A 533 -0.71 -14.63 5.87
CA TYR A 533 -0.54 -13.19 6.01
C TYR A 533 0.47 -12.90 7.12
N ALA A 534 1.64 -12.42 6.73
CA ALA A 534 2.59 -11.83 7.65
C ALA A 534 2.20 -10.38 7.95
N PRO A 535 2.42 -9.89 9.18
CA PRO A 535 2.35 -8.47 9.47
C PRO A 535 3.28 -7.68 8.53
N ARG A 536 2.84 -6.49 8.13
CA ARG A 536 3.63 -5.58 7.31
C ARG A 536 4.08 -4.37 8.11
N GLN A 537 5.32 -3.97 7.91
CA GLN A 537 5.97 -2.81 8.51
C GLN A 537 5.98 -1.67 7.49
N GLN A 538 5.39 -0.53 7.85
CA GLN A 538 5.60 0.70 7.10
C GLN A 538 7.06 1.12 7.21
N SER A 539 7.69 1.39 6.08
CA SER A 539 9.08 1.82 5.97
C SER A 539 9.16 3.00 5.03
N ARG A 540 9.88 4.05 5.45
CA ARG A 540 10.10 5.25 4.66
C ARG A 540 11.59 5.44 4.43
N PHE A 541 11.97 5.69 3.18
CA PHE A 541 13.35 5.93 2.78
C PHE A 541 13.43 7.25 2.04
N VAL A 542 14.50 8.01 2.33
CA VAL A 542 14.82 9.22 1.57
C VAL A 542 16.14 8.99 0.84
N TYR A 543 16.12 9.19 -0.48
CA TYR A 543 17.28 9.03 -1.35
C TYR A 543 17.68 10.37 -1.95
N GLU A 544 18.99 10.58 -2.05
CA GLU A 544 19.56 11.83 -2.58
C GLU A 544 19.20 12.04 -4.05
N GLU A 545 19.30 10.99 -4.85
CA GLU A 545 19.19 11.10 -6.30
C GLU A 545 17.74 11.08 -6.79
N VAL A 546 17.38 12.09 -7.58
CA VAL A 546 16.15 12.10 -8.38
C VAL A 546 16.48 11.51 -9.74
N CYS A 547 16.03 10.28 -9.97
CA CYS A 547 16.35 9.51 -11.17
C CYS A 547 15.13 9.32 -12.09
N LEU A 548 15.40 9.04 -13.37
CA LEU A 548 14.46 8.53 -14.36
C LEU A 548 14.59 7.02 -14.49
N GLU A 549 13.52 6.33 -14.86
CA GLU A 549 13.59 4.88 -15.15
C GLU A 549 14.32 4.64 -16.47
N LEU A 550 14.87 3.43 -16.65
CA LEU A 550 15.56 3.05 -17.88
C LEU A 550 14.67 3.22 -19.14
N ALA A 551 13.36 3.01 -18.99
CA ALA A 551 12.38 3.15 -20.08
C ALA A 551 12.34 4.58 -20.67
N ASP A 552 12.77 5.59 -19.92
CA ASP A 552 12.77 7.00 -20.35
C ASP A 552 14.04 7.40 -21.12
N VAL A 553 15.03 6.50 -21.25
CA VAL A 553 16.26 6.76 -21.98
C VAL A 553 15.99 6.69 -23.49
N LYS A 554 15.98 7.86 -24.15
CA LYS A 554 15.46 8.03 -25.52
C LYS A 554 16.40 7.63 -26.66
N THR A 555 17.68 7.32 -26.38
CA THR A 555 18.65 7.00 -27.42
C THR A 555 19.30 5.64 -27.16
N MET A 556 19.51 4.86 -28.22
CA MET A 556 20.14 3.54 -28.12
C MET A 556 21.56 3.62 -27.53
N GLY A 557 22.32 4.65 -27.88
CA GLY A 557 23.67 4.86 -27.34
C GLY A 557 23.67 5.02 -25.82
N ASN A 558 22.81 5.90 -25.29
CA ASN A 558 22.70 6.12 -23.84
C ASN A 558 22.12 4.89 -23.14
N PHE A 559 21.15 4.22 -23.77
CA PHE A 559 20.57 2.97 -23.25
C PHE A 559 21.65 1.90 -23.07
N MET A 560 22.46 1.63 -24.11
CA MET A 560 23.55 0.65 -24.03
C MET A 560 24.61 1.05 -23.01
N HIS A 561 24.90 2.36 -22.89
CA HIS A 561 25.83 2.88 -21.90
C HIS A 561 25.35 2.60 -20.46
N VAL A 562 24.09 2.91 -20.16
CA VAL A 562 23.46 2.65 -18.85
C VAL A 562 23.40 1.15 -18.54
N ILE A 563 23.00 0.33 -19.50
CA ILE A 563 22.93 -1.14 -19.31
C ILE A 563 24.31 -1.71 -18.94
N ASN A 564 25.38 -1.24 -19.58
CA ASN A 564 26.73 -1.69 -19.24
C ASN A 564 27.10 -1.33 -17.79
N GLN A 565 26.76 -0.14 -17.32
CA GLN A 565 26.97 0.23 -15.91
C GLN A 565 26.10 -0.62 -14.97
N ALA A 566 24.84 -0.91 -15.33
CA ALA A 566 23.95 -1.77 -14.55
C ALA A 566 24.51 -3.19 -14.42
N LEU A 567 25.11 -3.72 -15.50
CA LEU A 567 25.81 -5.00 -15.46
C LEU A 567 27.01 -4.98 -14.52
N ASP A 568 27.75 -3.88 -14.44
CA ASP A 568 28.86 -3.76 -13.50
C ASP A 568 28.34 -3.79 -12.04
N ALA A 569 27.21 -3.16 -11.73
CA ALA A 569 26.55 -3.28 -10.42
C ALA A 569 26.15 -4.73 -10.10
N LEU A 570 25.58 -5.44 -11.08
CA LEU A 570 25.20 -6.85 -10.94
C LEU A 570 26.40 -7.79 -10.76
N ARG A 571 27.51 -7.52 -11.45
CA ARG A 571 28.77 -8.26 -11.29
C ARG A 571 29.32 -8.08 -9.88
N ILE A 572 29.24 -6.86 -9.34
CA ILE A 572 29.67 -6.59 -7.95
C ILE A 572 28.79 -7.34 -6.95
N LEU A 573 27.46 -7.34 -7.13
CA LEU A 573 26.57 -8.18 -6.31
C LEU A 573 26.96 -9.66 -6.38
N PHE A 574 27.18 -10.18 -7.59
CA PHE A 574 27.57 -11.57 -7.80
C PHE A 574 28.89 -11.92 -7.11
N CYS A 575 29.90 -11.04 -7.21
CA CYS A 575 31.19 -11.22 -6.54
C CYS A 575 31.08 -11.17 -5.01
N ALA A 576 30.12 -10.40 -4.48
CA ALA A 576 29.75 -10.40 -3.07
C ALA A 576 28.93 -11.64 -2.64
N GLY A 577 28.57 -12.50 -3.59
CA GLY A 577 27.75 -13.69 -3.35
C GLY A 577 26.25 -13.38 -3.25
N TRP A 578 25.77 -12.27 -3.81
CA TRP A 578 24.38 -11.84 -3.81
C TRP A 578 23.74 -11.90 -5.20
N VAL A 579 22.43 -12.14 -5.23
CA VAL A 579 21.62 -12.05 -6.45
C VAL A 579 20.43 -11.13 -6.19
N HIS A 580 20.17 -10.20 -7.10
CA HIS A 580 19.09 -9.20 -6.99
C HIS A 580 17.68 -9.82 -6.98
N ARG A 581 17.45 -10.84 -7.81
CA ARG A 581 16.18 -11.57 -8.02
C ARG A 581 14.99 -10.78 -8.56
N ASP A 582 15.05 -9.44 -8.62
CA ASP A 582 14.00 -8.62 -9.23
C ASP A 582 14.53 -7.53 -10.17
N ILE A 583 15.27 -7.91 -11.22
CA ILE A 583 15.74 -6.94 -12.22
C ILE A 583 14.63 -6.67 -13.23
N SER A 584 14.40 -5.39 -13.50
CA SER A 584 13.45 -4.88 -14.49
C SER A 584 13.82 -3.45 -14.89
N GLU A 585 13.22 -2.92 -15.95
CA GLU A 585 13.42 -1.54 -16.41
C GLU A 585 13.13 -0.51 -15.31
N GLY A 586 12.11 -0.73 -14.47
CA GLY A 586 11.76 0.18 -13.37
C GLY A 586 12.67 0.10 -12.14
N ASN A 587 13.60 -0.87 -12.09
CA ASN A 587 14.58 -0.98 -11.00
C ASN A 587 15.98 -0.53 -11.43
N ILE A 588 16.18 -0.24 -12.73
CA ILE A 588 17.38 0.38 -13.27
C ILE A 588 17.07 1.86 -13.46
N LEU A 589 17.61 2.67 -12.55
CA LEU A 589 17.38 4.11 -12.51
C LEU A 589 18.57 4.85 -13.12
N THR A 590 18.31 6.02 -13.65
CA THR A 590 19.27 6.81 -14.43
C THR A 590 19.20 8.27 -14.07
N TYR A 591 20.34 8.97 -14.11
CA TYR A 591 20.40 10.42 -13.97
C TYR A 591 21.57 10.95 -14.79
N THR A 592 21.63 12.27 -14.97
CA THR A 592 22.75 12.92 -15.66
C THR A 592 23.59 13.70 -14.68
N GLU A 593 24.90 13.46 -14.71
CA GLU A 593 25.91 14.19 -13.95
C GLU A 593 26.94 14.74 -14.93
N ASP A 594 27.15 16.06 -14.92
CA ASP A 594 28.03 16.76 -15.88
C ASP A 594 27.76 16.45 -17.37
N GLY A 595 26.50 16.13 -17.70
CA GLY A 595 26.06 15.78 -19.06
C GLY A 595 26.21 14.30 -19.41
N GLU A 596 26.80 13.49 -18.54
CA GLU A 596 26.99 12.05 -18.72
C GLU A 596 25.89 11.25 -18.01
N TRP A 597 25.41 10.18 -18.65
CA TRP A 597 24.41 9.29 -18.07
C TRP A 597 25.03 8.35 -17.04
N LYS A 598 24.46 8.32 -15.84
CA LYS A 598 24.86 7.45 -14.73
C LYS A 598 23.73 6.53 -14.33
N VAL A 599 24.07 5.34 -13.84
CA VAL A 599 23.10 4.34 -13.37
C VAL A 599 23.00 4.31 -11.84
N LYS A 600 21.80 3.98 -11.36
CA LYS A 600 21.51 3.59 -9.99
C LYS A 600 20.67 2.31 -10.00
N LEU A 601 21.21 1.23 -9.46
CA LEU A 601 20.46 0.00 -9.23
C LEU A 601 19.65 0.14 -7.93
N SER A 602 18.36 -0.19 -7.99
CA SER A 602 17.42 -0.02 -6.87
C SER A 602 16.59 -1.28 -6.62
N ASP A 603 15.84 -1.29 -5.52
CA ASP A 603 14.90 -2.35 -5.12
C ASP A 603 15.57 -3.67 -4.72
N LEU A 604 16.60 -3.57 -3.86
CA LEU A 604 17.33 -4.71 -3.28
C LEU A 604 16.54 -5.48 -2.21
N GLU A 605 15.24 -5.26 -2.05
CA GLU A 605 14.42 -5.92 -1.02
C GLU A 605 14.39 -7.44 -1.18
N PHE A 606 14.45 -7.92 -2.42
CA PHE A 606 14.45 -9.32 -2.75
C PHE A 606 15.85 -9.87 -2.94
N SER A 607 16.90 -9.09 -2.73
CA SER A 607 18.27 -9.60 -2.83
C SER A 607 18.53 -10.72 -1.81
N GLU A 608 19.22 -11.76 -2.23
CA GLU A 608 19.54 -12.91 -1.37
C GLU A 608 20.97 -13.40 -1.62
N LYS A 609 21.62 -13.92 -0.57
CA LYS A 609 22.90 -14.63 -0.71
C LYS A 609 22.72 -15.93 -1.49
N LEU A 610 23.70 -16.23 -2.33
CA LEU A 610 23.85 -17.50 -3.02
C LEU A 610 24.13 -18.61 -1.99
N GLY A 611 23.11 -19.42 -1.68
CA GLY A 611 23.28 -20.63 -0.88
C GLY A 611 23.72 -21.81 -1.75
N TYR A 612 24.95 -22.28 -1.58
CA TYR A 612 25.34 -23.60 -2.11
C TYR A 612 24.63 -24.70 -1.30
N GLY A 613 23.72 -25.46 -1.95
CA GLY A 613 23.23 -26.75 -1.42
C GLY A 613 21.99 -26.73 -0.53
N GLN A 614 21.27 -25.62 -0.35
CA GLN A 614 19.98 -25.62 0.36
C GLN A 614 18.79 -25.72 -0.60
N SER A 615 17.86 -26.65 -0.30
CA SER A 615 16.59 -26.76 -1.02
C SER A 615 15.77 -25.49 -0.78
N ARG A 616 15.67 -24.64 -1.82
CA ARG A 616 14.90 -23.39 -1.76
C ARG A 616 13.41 -23.70 -1.58
N THR A 617 12.85 -23.29 -0.45
CA THR A 617 11.41 -23.34 -0.16
C THR A 617 10.70 -22.01 -0.46
N ASP A 618 11.45 -20.95 -0.77
CA ASP A 618 10.86 -19.65 -1.09
C ASP A 618 10.15 -19.68 -2.46
N PRO A 619 8.98 -19.02 -2.58
CA PRO A 619 8.27 -18.91 -3.85
C PRO A 619 9.12 -18.20 -4.91
N ARG A 620 8.80 -18.41 -6.20
CA ARG A 620 9.42 -17.66 -7.30
C ARG A 620 9.14 -16.17 -7.09
N THR A 621 10.20 -15.41 -6.83
CA THR A 621 10.18 -13.95 -6.63
C THR A 621 10.78 -13.26 -7.84
N GLY A 622 10.21 -12.12 -8.23
CA GLY A 622 10.67 -11.30 -9.36
C GLY A 622 9.55 -10.90 -10.30
N THR A 623 9.84 -9.93 -11.17
CA THR A 623 8.92 -9.47 -12.21
C THR A 623 8.61 -10.59 -13.21
N PRO A 624 7.34 -11.00 -13.43
CA PRO A 624 6.96 -12.24 -14.12
C PRO A 624 7.50 -12.47 -15.54
N TYR A 625 7.90 -11.41 -16.25
CA TYR A 625 8.55 -11.49 -17.57
C TYR A 625 10.08 -11.67 -17.50
N TYR A 626 10.70 -11.32 -16.36
CA TYR A 626 12.14 -11.39 -16.12
C TYR A 626 12.56 -12.57 -15.22
N ILE A 627 11.61 -13.41 -14.78
CA ILE A 627 11.93 -14.59 -13.96
C ILE A 627 12.60 -15.66 -14.84
N VAL A 628 13.90 -15.85 -14.63
CA VAL A 628 14.65 -17.00 -15.16
C VAL A 628 14.47 -18.21 -14.23
N GLU A 629 14.42 -19.42 -14.80
CA GLU A 629 14.19 -20.64 -14.03
C GLU A 629 15.33 -20.94 -13.05
N LEU A 630 15.13 -20.60 -11.78
CA LEU A 630 15.98 -21.04 -10.66
C LEU A 630 15.61 -22.49 -10.29
N SER A 631 15.87 -23.43 -11.20
CA SER A 631 15.65 -24.86 -10.93
C SER A 631 16.68 -25.36 -9.91
N PRO A 632 16.27 -25.99 -8.79
CA PRO A 632 17.21 -26.80 -8.00
C PRO A 632 17.70 -27.91 -8.91
N GLY A 633 19.02 -27.98 -9.11
CA GLY A 633 19.65 -28.96 -9.98
C GLY A 633 19.15 -30.36 -9.68
N ARG A 634 18.35 -30.94 -10.59
CA ARG A 634 18.22 -32.40 -10.62
C ARG A 634 19.56 -32.93 -11.11
N PRO A 635 20.19 -33.90 -10.44
CA PRO A 635 21.31 -34.61 -11.03
C PRO A 635 20.76 -35.29 -12.29
N ARG A 636 21.17 -34.81 -13.47
CA ARG A 636 20.82 -35.46 -14.73
C ARG A 636 21.40 -36.87 -14.69
N ARG A 637 20.52 -37.87 -14.62
CA ARG A 637 20.90 -39.25 -14.95
C ARG A 637 21.46 -39.25 -16.36
N ALA A 638 22.66 -39.80 -16.51
CA ALA A 638 23.28 -40.05 -17.80
C ALA A 638 22.33 -40.92 -18.65
N GLY A 639 21.73 -40.30 -19.66
CA GLY A 639 20.92 -40.95 -20.68
C GLY A 639 21.40 -40.44 -22.04
N LYS A 640 22.03 -41.32 -22.80
CA LYS A 640 22.57 -41.05 -24.14
C LYS A 640 21.43 -40.57 -25.06
N ASN A 641 21.76 -39.57 -25.89
CA ASN A 641 21.00 -39.01 -27.00
C ASN A 641 19.81 -38.06 -26.66
N ALA A 642 20.13 -36.78 -26.48
CA ALA A 642 19.30 -35.64 -26.94
C ALA A 642 20.18 -34.36 -26.98
N GLY A 643 20.07 -33.61 -28.08
CA GLY A 643 20.99 -32.56 -28.52
C GLY A 643 21.35 -31.48 -27.49
N ALA A 644 22.64 -31.12 -27.50
CA ALA A 644 23.23 -30.02 -26.77
C ALA A 644 22.70 -28.66 -27.29
N ILE A 645 22.18 -27.83 -26.38
CA ILE A 645 22.11 -26.39 -26.60
C ILE A 645 23.50 -25.86 -26.28
N ARG A 646 24.29 -25.62 -27.33
CA ARG A 646 25.52 -24.83 -27.27
C ARG A 646 25.13 -23.40 -26.88
N LEU A 647 25.71 -22.89 -25.79
CA LEU A 647 25.82 -21.47 -25.54
C LEU A 647 26.64 -20.87 -26.69
N TRP A 648 26.12 -19.82 -27.31
CA TRP A 648 26.73 -19.17 -28.46
C TRP A 648 28.10 -18.60 -28.08
N GLY A 649 29.15 -19.25 -28.61
CA GLY A 649 30.44 -18.66 -28.91
C GLY A 649 30.62 -18.71 -30.42
N GLY A 650 30.93 -17.55 -31.00
CA GLY A 650 31.14 -17.30 -32.42
C GLY A 650 31.38 -15.82 -32.61
#